data_AF-A0A973LTM1-F1
#
_entry.id   AF-A0A973LTM1-F1
#
_cell.length_a   1.000
_cell.length_b   1.000
_cell.length_c   1.000
_cell.angle_alpha   90.00
_cell.angle_beta   90.00
_cell.angle_gamma   90.00
#
_symmetry.space_group_name_H-M   'P 1'
#
loop_
_entity.id
_entity.type
_entity.pdbx_description
1 polymer ?
#
loop_
_entity_poly.entity_id
_entity_poly.type
_entity_poly.pdbx_seq_one_letter_code
_entity_poly.pdbx_strand_id
1 'polypeptide(L)'
;MIGDTLSSWLNTLRHDLPASLVVFLVAVPFSLGIAMASGAPLAAGLIAAIVGGLVAGSLGGSAVQVSGPAAGLSLVVVDLVHTHGWRATCMITLLAGVVQLVLGVFKAARAALAVSPAVVHGMLAAVGVILALAQLHVVLGGRSQSSALANLIELPGQIADLHGHKVAVGVLTIAVLALWTRLPKKVKVVPAPLAALLVAAGTAWLFDWDVTRVDLSGGFTEWAFPVLPGADWHTIVGAVLLVAMLASVESLLCSVAADGMHTGRRSDLDQELTGQGVANMVSGALGGLPIAGGIVRTTTNVAAGGRTRSSSILHGVWVLVFALGFGWAIALIPLEALAALLVFTGVQMVNVARIRKVHGHGEVPVYVVTMAAVILLGLAEGVLAGLALAALLALRRLTWVTVRKHEEQDGRLRVTITGSLTFLGVPRLTRELRAIPTGTPVDLDLNIDFMDNGAFEAIHSWRLDHERMGGAVNIDELHDEWYALAASGARMYPAKSPPKAPDRWWMPWAHRRLRPARRTIPDVGGSTQVECQLTAGAREYHRHTAPLVRPIFTELAHKQQPTHLFITCADSRIVPSLITASGPGDLFTVRNIGNLVPRRGSEPHDDSVVAAIEYATQVLGVHTITVCGHSGCGAMAGVLSAGVQAGSLPGLRRWLRHGNHSLARFIETEGDRLHGGALDVLCRVNVQQQLENLRTYRKVDEQVRAGKLELVGLYFDIGTARVHLVPPLRSSLSVKT
;
A
#
# COMPACT_ATOMS: atom_id res chain seq x y z
N MET A 1 20.23 -13.38 -27.10
CA MET A 1 21.27 -12.37 -27.37
C MET A 1 20.96 -11.45 -28.55
N ILE A 2 20.91 -11.91 -29.82
CA ILE A 2 20.62 -11.00 -30.97
C ILE A 2 19.15 -10.52 -30.96
N GLY A 3 18.19 -11.35 -30.54
CA GLY A 3 16.77 -10.96 -30.42
C GLY A 3 16.50 -9.94 -29.29
N ASP A 4 17.26 -10.01 -28.20
CA ASP A 4 17.11 -9.11 -27.04
C ASP A 4 17.68 -7.71 -27.33
N THR A 5 18.74 -7.63 -28.13
CA THR A 5 19.29 -6.35 -28.57
C THR A 5 18.36 -5.68 -29.59
N LEU A 6 17.84 -6.42 -30.57
CA LEU A 6 16.93 -5.88 -31.59
C LEU A 6 15.62 -5.34 -31.00
N SER A 7 15.03 -6.06 -30.04
CA SER A 7 13.84 -5.60 -29.30
C SER A 7 14.12 -4.36 -28.44
N SER A 8 15.30 -4.28 -27.82
CA SER A 8 15.76 -3.09 -27.08
C SER A 8 15.94 -1.85 -27.98
N TRP A 9 16.53 -2.02 -29.16
CA TRP A 9 16.70 -0.94 -30.15
C TRP A 9 15.36 -0.43 -30.69
N LEU A 10 14.44 -1.34 -31.03
CA LEU A 10 13.09 -0.98 -31.48
C LEU A 10 12.29 -0.25 -30.39
N ASN A 11 12.44 -0.65 -29.13
CA ASN A 11 11.78 0.03 -28.00
C ASN A 11 12.35 1.45 -27.80
N THR A 12 13.69 1.60 -27.88
CA THR A 12 14.37 2.91 -27.82
C THR A 12 13.89 3.85 -28.92
N LEU A 13 13.86 3.37 -30.18
CA LEU A 13 13.42 4.17 -31.32
C LEU A 13 11.94 4.59 -31.23
N ARG A 14 11.09 3.69 -30.74
CA ARG A 14 9.64 3.93 -30.67
C ARG A 14 9.23 4.85 -29.52
N HIS A 15 9.90 4.74 -28.37
CA HIS A 15 9.47 5.39 -27.13
C HIS A 15 10.45 6.43 -26.62
N ASP A 16 11.74 6.10 -26.54
CA ASP A 16 12.73 6.97 -25.90
C ASP A 16 13.25 8.07 -26.83
N LEU A 17 13.42 7.81 -28.14
CA LEU A 17 13.81 8.83 -29.10
C LEU A 17 12.81 10.02 -29.17
N PRO A 18 11.51 9.81 -29.43
CA PRO A 18 10.56 10.93 -29.45
C PRO A 18 10.43 11.61 -28.09
N ALA A 19 10.47 10.86 -26.99
CA ALA A 19 10.45 11.43 -25.65
C ALA A 19 11.67 12.32 -25.38
N SER A 20 12.86 11.88 -25.76
CA SER A 20 14.11 12.64 -25.59
C SER A 20 14.09 13.97 -26.34
N LEU A 21 13.48 14.02 -27.53
CA LEU A 21 13.31 15.24 -28.31
C LEU A 21 12.35 16.22 -27.62
N VAL A 22 11.21 15.73 -27.13
CA VAL A 22 10.25 16.57 -26.39
C VAL A 22 10.90 17.15 -25.13
N VAL A 23 11.62 16.31 -24.37
CA VAL A 23 12.32 16.74 -23.15
C VAL A 23 13.42 17.75 -23.47
N PHE A 24 14.22 17.52 -24.51
CA PHE A 24 15.25 18.44 -25.00
C PHE A 24 14.69 19.84 -25.30
N LEU A 25 13.61 19.91 -26.07
CA LEU A 25 12.98 21.18 -26.46
C LEU A 25 12.43 21.96 -25.25
N VAL A 26 12.04 21.27 -24.17
CA VAL A 26 11.60 21.91 -22.92
C VAL A 26 12.78 22.27 -22.01
N ALA A 27 13.83 21.44 -21.99
CA ALA A 27 14.93 21.53 -21.05
C ALA A 27 15.94 22.64 -21.39
N VAL A 28 16.18 22.95 -22.68
CA VAL A 28 17.12 24.01 -23.07
C VAL A 28 16.70 25.37 -22.49
N PRO A 29 15.48 25.86 -22.73
CA PRO A 29 15.04 27.12 -22.14
C PRO A 29 15.02 27.11 -20.61
N PHE A 30 14.57 26.00 -20.03
CA PHE A 30 14.49 25.86 -18.58
C PHE A 30 15.88 25.94 -17.93
N SER A 31 16.90 25.35 -18.57
CA SER A 31 18.27 25.37 -18.07
C SER A 31 18.90 26.76 -18.14
N LEU A 32 18.62 27.53 -19.20
CA LEU A 32 19.04 28.92 -19.33
C LEU A 32 18.36 29.80 -18.28
N GLY A 33 17.06 29.63 -18.10
CA GLY A 33 16.31 30.34 -17.07
C GLY A 33 16.86 30.07 -15.67
N ILE A 34 17.15 28.81 -15.32
CA ILE A 34 17.71 28.46 -14.02
C ILE A 34 19.10 29.08 -13.83
N ALA A 35 19.95 29.10 -14.85
CA ALA A 35 21.26 29.74 -14.78
C ALA A 35 21.14 31.23 -14.48
N MET A 36 20.24 31.93 -15.19
CA MET A 36 19.90 33.33 -14.92
C MET A 36 19.39 33.52 -13.49
N ALA A 37 18.45 32.68 -13.03
CA ALA A 37 17.91 32.73 -11.67
C ALA A 37 18.96 32.45 -10.58
N SER A 38 20.03 31.75 -10.92
CA SER A 38 21.12 31.38 -10.02
C SER A 38 22.30 32.37 -10.08
N GLY A 39 22.18 33.47 -10.83
CA GLY A 39 23.26 34.45 -10.99
C GLY A 39 24.50 33.88 -11.68
N ALA A 40 24.35 32.76 -12.38
CA ALA A 40 25.43 32.01 -13.00
C ALA A 40 25.52 32.32 -14.51
N PRO A 41 26.69 32.08 -15.14
CA PRO A 41 26.80 32.13 -16.59
C PRO A 41 25.78 31.21 -17.27
N LEU A 42 25.11 31.68 -18.32
CA LEU A 42 24.04 30.93 -18.99
C LEU A 42 24.52 29.58 -19.55
N ALA A 43 25.77 29.50 -20.00
CA ALA A 43 26.41 28.27 -20.44
C ALA A 43 26.47 27.20 -19.32
N ALA A 44 26.57 27.59 -18.05
CA ALA A 44 26.60 26.66 -16.92
C ALA A 44 25.31 25.84 -16.79
N GLY A 45 24.17 26.44 -17.17
CA GLY A 45 22.89 25.73 -17.24
C GLY A 45 22.88 24.65 -18.32
N LEU A 46 23.43 24.96 -19.51
CA LEU A 46 23.55 23.98 -20.59
C LEU A 46 24.52 22.87 -20.23
N ILE A 47 25.66 23.18 -19.62
CA ILE A 47 26.64 22.19 -19.14
C ILE A 47 25.99 21.23 -18.15
N ALA A 48 25.30 21.75 -17.14
CA ALA A 48 24.59 20.91 -16.17
C ALA A 48 23.49 20.06 -16.81
N ALA A 49 22.81 20.54 -17.86
CA ALA A 49 21.82 19.74 -18.60
C ALA A 49 22.46 18.61 -19.41
N ILE A 50 23.59 18.89 -20.06
CA ILE A 50 24.38 17.89 -20.81
C ILE A 50 24.89 16.81 -19.86
N VAL A 51 25.56 17.22 -18.77
CA VAL A 51 26.10 16.29 -17.77
C VAL A 51 24.99 15.53 -17.05
N GLY A 52 23.86 16.18 -16.76
CA GLY A 52 22.69 15.54 -16.15
C GLY A 52 22.08 14.44 -17.04
N GLY A 53 21.95 14.71 -18.34
CA GLY A 53 21.47 13.70 -19.30
C GLY A 53 22.47 12.57 -19.53
N LEU A 54 23.75 12.89 -19.71
CA LEU A 54 24.79 11.92 -20.05
C LEU A 54 25.29 11.12 -18.85
N VAL A 55 25.73 11.80 -17.79
CA VAL A 55 26.37 11.18 -16.62
C VAL A 55 25.34 10.65 -15.64
N ALA A 56 24.42 11.50 -15.16
CA ALA A 56 23.36 11.04 -14.27
C ALA A 56 22.41 10.08 -14.99
N GLY A 57 22.09 10.29 -16.28
CA GLY A 57 21.29 9.34 -17.05
C GLY A 57 21.96 7.97 -17.30
N SER A 58 23.29 7.90 -17.35
CA SER A 58 24.00 6.61 -17.55
C SER A 58 24.26 5.86 -16.25
N LEU A 59 24.64 6.58 -15.18
CA LEU A 59 25.04 6.02 -13.89
C LEU A 59 23.90 5.96 -12.86
N GLY A 60 22.86 6.77 -13.04
CA GLY A 60 21.71 6.85 -12.15
C GLY A 60 20.89 5.55 -12.08
N GLY A 61 20.14 5.41 -11.00
CA GLY A 61 19.35 4.23 -10.68
C GLY A 61 17.94 4.26 -11.25
N SER A 62 17.44 5.44 -11.62
CA SER A 62 16.12 5.63 -12.22
C SER A 62 16.11 5.40 -13.73
N ALA A 63 15.06 4.73 -14.24
CA ALA A 63 14.92 4.45 -15.67
C ALA A 63 14.38 5.65 -16.47
N VAL A 64 13.66 6.59 -15.85
CA VAL A 64 12.95 7.66 -16.58
C VAL A 64 13.25 9.06 -16.04
N GLN A 65 13.97 9.17 -14.92
CA GLN A 65 14.38 10.45 -14.37
C GLN A 65 15.31 11.17 -15.34
N VAL A 66 15.06 12.48 -15.50
CA VAL A 66 15.93 13.36 -16.27
C VAL A 66 16.49 14.42 -15.34
N SER A 67 17.82 14.44 -15.22
CA SER A 67 18.56 15.35 -14.37
C SER A 67 19.14 16.53 -15.15
N GLY A 68 19.43 17.61 -14.43
CA GLY A 68 20.22 18.74 -14.92
C GLY A 68 20.14 19.88 -13.90
N PRO A 69 20.16 21.17 -14.28
CA PRO A 69 20.25 22.26 -13.31
C PRO A 69 19.16 22.16 -12.23
N ALA A 70 19.57 22.20 -10.97
CA ALA A 70 18.68 22.05 -9.83
C ALA A 70 17.94 23.38 -9.56
N ALA A 71 16.63 23.41 -9.83
CA ALA A 71 15.81 24.61 -9.65
C ALA A 71 15.64 24.97 -8.16
N GLY A 72 15.52 23.95 -7.30
CA GLY A 72 15.41 24.16 -5.84
C GLY A 72 16.67 24.77 -5.21
N LEU A 73 17.81 24.68 -5.90
CA LEU A 73 19.09 25.20 -5.46
C LEU A 73 19.38 26.63 -5.96
N SER A 74 18.57 27.22 -6.84
CA SER A 74 18.91 28.50 -7.48
C SER A 74 19.20 29.65 -6.51
N LEU A 75 18.42 29.79 -5.45
CA LEU A 75 18.66 30.83 -4.43
C LEU A 75 19.96 30.58 -3.65
N VAL A 76 20.24 29.33 -3.29
CA VAL A 76 21.48 28.95 -2.61
C VAL A 76 22.67 29.23 -3.51
N VAL A 77 22.58 28.90 -4.79
CA VAL A 77 23.64 29.16 -5.76
C VAL A 77 23.85 30.66 -5.92
N VAL A 78 22.80 31.49 -6.05
CA VAL A 78 22.92 32.96 -6.12
C VAL A 78 23.75 33.48 -4.94
N ASP A 79 23.45 33.00 -3.73
CA ASP A 79 24.13 33.42 -2.50
C ASP A 79 25.60 32.98 -2.47
N LEU A 80 25.87 31.73 -2.87
CA LEU A 80 27.24 31.22 -2.99
C LEU A 80 28.06 31.95 -4.06
N VAL A 81 27.43 32.36 -5.15
CA VAL A 81 28.08 33.15 -6.21
C VAL A 81 28.40 34.54 -5.71
N HIS A 82 27.47 35.18 -5.00
CA HIS A 82 27.72 36.50 -4.39
C HIS A 82 28.82 36.44 -3.31
N THR A 83 28.86 35.37 -2.51
CA THR A 83 29.76 35.26 -1.36
C THR A 83 31.15 34.73 -1.74
N HIS A 84 31.23 33.74 -2.62
CA HIS A 84 32.48 33.05 -2.96
C HIS A 84 32.92 33.22 -4.41
N GLY A 85 32.05 33.73 -5.28
CA GLY A 85 32.27 33.81 -6.72
C GLY A 85 32.00 32.50 -7.44
N TRP A 86 31.65 32.59 -8.73
CA TRP A 86 31.21 31.47 -9.55
C TRP A 86 32.18 30.28 -9.56
N ARG A 87 33.49 30.53 -9.72
CA ARG A 87 34.52 29.47 -9.78
C ARG A 87 34.64 28.68 -8.47
N ALA A 88 34.43 29.35 -7.34
CA ALA A 88 34.42 28.70 -6.03
C ALA A 88 33.11 27.91 -5.83
N THR A 89 31.98 28.42 -6.30
CA THR A 89 30.71 27.69 -6.33
C THR A 89 30.80 26.40 -7.16
N CYS A 90 31.53 26.41 -8.27
CA CYS A 90 31.83 25.21 -9.05
C CYS A 90 32.63 24.18 -8.23
N MET A 91 33.61 24.63 -7.43
CA MET A 91 34.35 23.75 -6.51
C MET A 91 33.44 23.17 -5.42
N ILE A 92 32.59 24.00 -4.82
CA ILE A 92 31.59 23.54 -3.82
C ILE A 92 30.67 22.48 -4.42
N THR A 93 30.23 22.67 -5.66
CA THR A 93 29.39 21.70 -6.40
C THR A 93 30.12 20.38 -6.63
N LEU A 94 31.40 20.44 -7.00
CA LEU A 94 32.23 19.25 -7.19
C LEU A 94 32.37 18.46 -5.87
N LEU A 95 32.73 19.15 -4.78
CA LEU A 95 32.87 18.54 -3.45
C LEU A 95 31.54 18.01 -2.92
N ALA A 96 30.42 18.69 -3.21
CA ALA A 96 29.10 18.20 -2.89
C ALA A 96 28.82 16.86 -3.62
N GLY A 97 29.23 16.74 -4.88
CA GLY A 97 29.17 15.48 -5.62
C GLY A 97 29.99 14.34 -4.98
N VAL A 98 31.14 14.65 -4.39
CA VAL A 98 31.93 13.66 -3.61
C VAL A 98 31.15 13.18 -2.39
N VAL A 99 30.52 14.09 -1.64
CA VAL A 99 29.68 13.73 -0.48
C VAL A 99 28.50 12.84 -0.91
N GLN A 100 27.82 13.18 -2.01
CA GLN A 100 26.73 12.38 -2.56
C GLN A 100 27.19 10.98 -2.98
N LEU A 101 28.33 10.89 -3.67
CA LEU A 101 28.92 9.63 -4.08
C LEU A 101 29.18 8.72 -2.87
N VAL A 102 29.78 9.28 -1.82
CA VAL A 102 30.05 8.60 -0.55
C VAL A 102 28.74 8.09 0.07
N LEU A 103 27.71 8.92 0.18
CA LEU A 103 26.41 8.54 0.75
C LEU A 103 25.72 7.43 -0.04
N GLY A 104 25.78 7.47 -1.37
CA GLY A 104 25.24 6.42 -2.23
C GLY A 104 25.98 5.09 -2.05
N VAL A 105 27.32 5.11 -2.00
CA VAL A 105 28.14 3.91 -1.77
C VAL A 105 27.86 3.29 -0.40
N PHE A 106 27.67 4.11 0.64
CA PHE A 106 27.30 3.65 1.98
C PHE A 106 25.81 3.30 2.17
N LYS A 107 25.02 3.34 1.09
CA LYS A 107 23.60 2.98 1.07
C LYS A 107 22.72 3.81 2.00
N ALA A 108 22.99 5.10 2.09
CA ALA A 108 22.24 6.03 2.93
C ALA A 108 20.93 6.54 2.30
N ALA A 109 20.67 6.28 1.01
CA ALA A 109 19.55 6.88 0.28
C ALA A 109 18.20 6.28 0.68
N ARG A 110 18.18 5.09 1.29
CA ARG A 110 16.95 4.40 1.73
C ARG A 110 16.10 5.22 2.69
N ALA A 111 16.72 6.13 3.48
CA ALA A 111 16.00 7.05 4.36
C ALA A 111 15.00 7.94 3.59
N ALA A 112 15.25 8.24 2.32
CA ALA A 112 14.34 9.04 1.50
C ALA A 112 12.98 8.36 1.22
N LEU A 113 12.87 7.03 1.36
CA LEU A 113 11.59 6.32 1.23
C LEU A 113 10.62 6.60 2.39
N ALA A 114 11.12 7.11 3.52
CA ALA A 114 10.29 7.44 4.68
C ALA A 114 9.56 8.79 4.52
N VAL A 115 9.79 9.53 3.43
CA VAL A 115 9.21 10.85 3.22
C VAL A 115 7.75 10.74 2.78
N SER A 116 6.84 11.35 3.55
CA SER A 116 5.43 11.41 3.16
C SER A 116 5.25 12.14 1.82
N PRO A 117 4.37 11.67 0.91
CA PRO A 117 4.03 12.38 -0.32
C PRO A 117 3.56 13.83 -0.08
N ALA A 118 2.96 14.12 1.08
CA ALA A 118 2.55 15.48 1.44
C ALA A 118 3.74 16.44 1.60
N VAL A 119 4.87 15.95 2.14
CA VAL A 119 6.13 16.74 2.26
C VAL A 119 6.66 17.05 0.87
N VAL A 120 6.74 16.05 -0.01
CA VAL A 120 7.21 16.24 -1.40
C VAL A 120 6.36 17.25 -2.15
N HIS A 121 5.04 17.15 -2.05
CA HIS A 121 4.13 18.09 -2.69
C HIS A 121 4.21 19.50 -2.10
N GLY A 122 4.33 19.63 -0.77
CA GLY A 122 4.49 20.92 -0.11
C GLY A 122 5.79 21.62 -0.51
N MET A 123 6.87 20.84 -0.61
CA MET A 123 8.17 21.30 -1.09
C MET A 123 8.10 21.80 -2.55
N LEU A 124 7.52 21.00 -3.46
CA LEU A 124 7.40 21.38 -4.88
C LEU A 124 6.54 22.63 -5.07
N ALA A 125 5.47 22.78 -4.28
CA ALA A 125 4.64 23.97 -4.30
C ALA A 125 5.42 25.21 -3.83
N ALA A 126 6.20 25.09 -2.75
CA ALA A 126 7.04 26.18 -2.26
C ALA A 126 8.12 26.59 -3.28
N VAL A 127 8.86 25.63 -3.85
CA VAL A 127 9.85 25.90 -4.90
C VAL A 127 9.19 26.60 -6.10
N GLY A 128 8.01 26.16 -6.52
CA GLY A 128 7.24 26.81 -7.57
C GLY A 128 6.86 28.27 -7.26
N VAL A 129 6.41 28.54 -6.02
CA VAL A 129 6.08 29.90 -5.56
C VAL A 129 7.31 30.80 -5.50
N ILE A 130 8.41 30.30 -4.91
CA ILE A 130 9.67 31.04 -4.81
C ILE A 130 10.18 31.41 -6.20
N LEU A 131 10.22 30.42 -7.11
CA LEU A 131 10.67 30.62 -8.48
C LEU A 131 9.78 31.62 -9.22
N ALA A 132 8.45 31.49 -9.11
CA ALA A 132 7.53 32.41 -9.76
C ALA A 132 7.67 33.85 -9.24
N LEU A 133 7.79 34.04 -7.93
CA LEU A 133 7.99 35.36 -7.33
C LEU A 133 9.31 35.99 -7.77
N ALA A 134 10.42 35.26 -7.72
CA ALA A 134 11.72 35.77 -8.11
C ALA A 134 11.74 36.18 -9.59
N GLN A 135 11.18 35.36 -10.48
CA GLN A 135 11.22 35.61 -11.92
C GLN A 135 10.20 36.65 -12.38
N LEU A 136 9.14 36.89 -11.60
CA LEU A 136 8.18 37.96 -11.89
C LEU A 136 8.85 39.35 -11.88
N HIS A 137 9.88 39.55 -11.06
CA HIS A 137 10.64 40.81 -11.03
C HIS A 137 11.40 41.03 -12.34
N VAL A 138 11.97 39.96 -12.91
CA VAL A 138 12.68 40.01 -14.20
C VAL A 138 11.70 40.28 -15.35
N VAL A 139 10.49 39.70 -15.30
CA VAL A 139 9.41 40.00 -16.26
C VAL A 139 9.00 41.47 -16.21
N LEU A 140 9.00 42.09 -15.04
CA LEU A 140 8.68 43.51 -14.84
C LEU A 140 9.83 44.46 -15.24
N GLY A 141 11.00 43.91 -15.62
CA GLY A 141 12.19 44.67 -16.01
C GLY A 141 13.18 44.95 -14.87
N GLY A 142 12.89 44.47 -13.66
CA GLY A 142 13.74 44.59 -12.47
C GLY A 142 14.68 43.40 -12.26
N ARG A 143 15.23 43.30 -11.03
CA ARG A 143 16.08 42.18 -10.57
C ARG A 143 15.42 41.47 -9.39
N SER A 144 15.70 40.18 -9.23
CA SER A 144 15.22 39.39 -8.08
C SER A 144 16.09 39.60 -6.85
N GLN A 145 15.46 39.58 -5.67
CA GLN A 145 16.12 39.60 -4.38
C GLN A 145 16.49 38.19 -3.89
N SER A 146 17.36 38.10 -2.87
CA SER A 146 17.87 36.84 -2.30
C SER A 146 16.86 36.04 -1.47
N SER A 147 15.73 36.64 -1.07
CA SER A 147 14.67 35.95 -0.32
C SER A 147 13.28 36.15 -0.94
N ALA A 148 12.40 35.16 -0.76
CA ALA A 148 11.03 35.22 -1.25
C ALA A 148 10.23 36.37 -0.61
N LEU A 149 10.46 36.65 0.67
CA LEU A 149 9.80 37.74 1.39
C LEU A 149 10.23 39.11 0.86
N ALA A 150 11.53 39.31 0.59
CA ALA A 150 12.03 40.56 0.01
C ALA A 150 11.43 40.80 -1.37
N ASN A 151 11.40 39.77 -2.23
CA ASN A 151 10.71 39.83 -3.52
C ASN A 151 9.22 40.20 -3.36
N LEU A 152 8.51 39.65 -2.37
CA LEU A 152 7.09 39.98 -2.18
C LEU A 152 6.88 41.45 -1.77
N ILE A 153 7.76 41.99 -0.93
CA ILE A 153 7.67 43.37 -0.42
C ILE A 153 7.99 44.40 -1.51
N GLU A 154 8.94 44.11 -2.41
CA GLU A 154 9.37 45.03 -3.47
C GLU A 154 8.41 45.06 -4.68
N LEU A 155 7.63 43.98 -4.85
CA LEU A 155 6.72 43.78 -5.98
C LEU A 155 5.79 44.98 -6.29
N PRO A 156 5.13 45.62 -5.31
CA PRO A 156 4.29 46.80 -5.58
C PRO A 156 5.06 47.97 -6.19
N GLY A 157 6.33 48.16 -5.81
CA GLY A 157 7.19 49.20 -6.37
C GLY A 157 7.54 48.93 -7.84
N GLN A 158 7.83 47.68 -8.19
CA GLN A 158 8.12 47.31 -9.58
C GLN A 158 6.90 47.35 -10.50
N ILE A 159 5.68 47.13 -9.98
CA ILE A 159 4.44 47.33 -10.75
C ILE A 159 4.22 48.82 -11.09
N ALA A 160 4.73 49.75 -10.27
CA ALA A 160 4.59 51.17 -10.52
C ALA A 160 5.54 51.71 -11.61
N ASP A 161 6.66 51.03 -11.86
CA ASP A 161 7.72 51.44 -12.82
C ASP A 161 7.84 50.45 -14.00
N LEU A 162 6.82 50.45 -14.87
CA LEU A 162 6.69 49.49 -15.96
C LEU A 162 7.63 49.80 -17.13
N HIS A 163 8.60 48.92 -17.38
CA HIS A 163 9.46 48.97 -18.56
C HIS A 163 8.74 48.34 -19.77
N GLY A 164 8.09 49.19 -20.59
CA GLY A 164 7.07 48.80 -21.58
C GLY A 164 7.42 47.61 -22.50
N HIS A 165 8.57 47.60 -23.17
CA HIS A 165 8.95 46.53 -24.11
C HIS A 165 9.25 45.19 -23.41
N LYS A 166 9.98 45.25 -22.29
CA LYS A 166 10.34 44.08 -21.47
C LYS A 166 9.11 43.38 -20.91
N VAL A 167 8.19 44.17 -20.35
CA VAL A 167 6.90 43.68 -19.84
C VAL A 167 6.06 43.09 -20.97
N ALA A 168 6.01 43.75 -22.14
CA ALA A 168 5.24 43.26 -23.29
C ALA A 168 5.71 41.87 -23.75
N VAL A 169 7.02 41.63 -23.83
CA VAL A 169 7.57 40.31 -24.16
C VAL A 169 7.19 39.27 -23.11
N GLY A 170 7.33 39.60 -21.83
CA GLY A 170 7.00 38.67 -20.75
C GLY A 170 5.51 38.30 -20.73
N VAL A 171 4.62 39.29 -20.85
CA VAL A 171 3.16 39.09 -20.93
C VAL A 171 2.78 38.29 -22.18
N LEU A 172 3.35 38.62 -23.34
CA LEU A 172 3.14 37.86 -24.57
C LEU A 172 3.55 36.40 -24.40
N THR A 173 4.70 36.15 -23.78
CA THR A 173 5.20 34.80 -23.53
C THR A 173 4.24 34.01 -22.65
N ILE A 174 3.75 34.60 -21.54
CA ILE A 174 2.75 33.97 -20.66
C ILE A 174 1.43 33.71 -21.42
N ALA A 175 0.98 34.68 -22.22
CA ALA A 175 -0.25 34.55 -23.01
C ALA A 175 -0.16 33.40 -24.02
N VAL A 176 0.98 33.28 -24.73
CA VAL A 176 1.23 32.17 -25.65
C VAL A 176 1.24 30.85 -24.90
N LEU A 177 1.97 30.74 -23.77
CA LEU A 177 2.01 29.52 -22.95
C LEU A 177 0.62 29.08 -22.49
N ALA A 178 -0.19 30.01 -21.98
CA ALA A 178 -1.54 29.73 -21.52
C ALA A 178 -2.47 29.31 -22.67
N LEU A 179 -2.44 30.02 -23.81
CA LEU A 179 -3.29 29.72 -24.96
C LEU A 179 -2.87 28.42 -25.67
N TRP A 180 -1.57 28.09 -25.70
CA TRP A 180 -1.06 26.86 -26.31
C TRP A 180 -1.69 25.60 -25.71
N THR A 181 -1.99 25.63 -24.41
CA THR A 181 -2.67 24.53 -23.72
C THR A 181 -4.06 24.23 -24.27
N ARG A 182 -4.72 25.21 -24.93
CA ARG A 182 -6.06 25.09 -25.50
C ARG A 182 -6.08 24.70 -26.98
N LEU A 183 -4.93 24.72 -27.67
CA LEU A 183 -4.84 24.42 -29.11
C LEU A 183 -5.06 22.92 -29.43
N PRO A 184 -5.44 22.57 -30.68
CA PRO A 184 -5.64 21.19 -31.10
C PRO A 184 -4.35 20.37 -31.09
N LYS A 185 -4.48 19.04 -30.93
CA LYS A 185 -3.35 18.09 -30.79
C LYS A 185 -2.31 18.17 -31.92
N LYS A 186 -2.72 18.55 -33.14
CA LYS A 186 -1.83 18.70 -34.30
C LYS A 186 -0.77 19.79 -34.13
N VAL A 187 -1.10 20.88 -33.43
CA VAL A 187 -0.18 22.01 -33.18
C VAL A 187 0.72 21.73 -31.97
N LYS A 188 0.21 20.94 -31.01
CA LYS A 188 0.92 20.53 -29.79
C LYS A 188 2.10 19.55 -30.03
N VAL A 189 2.41 19.25 -31.28
CA VAL A 189 3.67 18.56 -31.65
C VAL A 189 4.87 19.43 -31.27
N VAL A 190 4.73 20.76 -31.38
CA VAL A 190 5.73 21.71 -30.88
C VAL A 190 5.45 21.99 -29.39
N PRO A 191 6.43 21.80 -28.49
CA PRO A 191 6.27 22.10 -27.07
C PRO A 191 5.95 23.57 -26.81
N ALA A 192 5.03 23.84 -25.89
CA ALA A 192 4.60 25.20 -25.55
C ALA A 192 5.77 26.14 -25.17
N PRO A 193 6.79 25.72 -24.39
CA PRO A 193 7.94 26.57 -24.07
C PRO A 193 8.69 27.05 -25.31
N LEU A 194 8.94 26.16 -26.28
CA LEU A 194 9.65 26.51 -27.50
C LEU A 194 8.83 27.48 -28.35
N ALA A 195 7.55 27.19 -28.54
CA ALA A 195 6.66 28.06 -29.31
C ALA A 195 6.58 29.47 -28.71
N ALA A 196 6.47 29.58 -27.39
CA ALA A 196 6.42 30.86 -26.69
C ALA A 196 7.70 31.68 -26.90
N LEU A 197 8.88 31.04 -26.83
CA LEU A 197 10.16 31.73 -27.03
C LEU A 197 10.38 32.13 -28.48
N LEU A 198 9.98 31.30 -29.45
CA LEU A 198 10.07 31.63 -30.87
C LEU A 198 9.16 32.82 -31.22
N VAL A 199 7.93 32.83 -30.69
CA VAL A 199 7.01 33.96 -30.88
C VAL A 199 7.59 35.21 -30.22
N ALA A 200 8.06 35.12 -28.98
CA ALA A 200 8.66 36.25 -28.27
C ALA A 200 9.89 36.84 -28.99
N ALA A 201 10.83 35.98 -29.42
CA ALA A 201 12.01 36.38 -30.16
C ALA A 201 11.63 36.99 -31.52
N GLY A 202 10.69 36.36 -32.24
CA GLY A 202 10.21 36.85 -33.54
C GLY A 202 9.52 38.20 -33.44
N THR A 203 8.67 38.42 -32.43
CA THR A 203 8.02 39.73 -32.22
C THR A 203 9.02 40.79 -31.78
N ALA A 204 9.95 40.46 -30.88
CA ALA A 204 10.96 41.42 -30.45
C ALA A 204 11.87 41.84 -31.61
N TRP A 205 12.21 40.90 -32.50
CA TRP A 205 12.98 41.20 -33.71
C TRP A 205 12.17 42.00 -34.74
N LEU A 206 10.90 41.63 -34.99
CA LEU A 206 10.05 42.28 -35.99
C LEU A 206 9.73 43.74 -35.66
N PHE A 207 9.52 44.04 -34.38
CA PHE A 207 9.16 45.38 -33.90
C PHE A 207 10.34 46.18 -33.33
N ASP A 208 11.56 45.66 -33.45
CA ASP A 208 12.79 46.27 -32.92
C ASP A 208 12.67 46.66 -31.44
N TRP A 209 12.11 45.75 -30.63
CA TRP A 209 11.91 45.99 -29.21
C TRP A 209 13.25 45.94 -28.47
N ASP A 210 13.50 46.96 -27.65
CA ASP A 210 14.62 47.01 -26.70
C ASP A 210 14.43 45.96 -25.58
N VAL A 211 15.07 44.81 -25.77
CA VAL A 211 14.99 43.64 -24.89
C VAL A 211 16.37 43.10 -24.59
N THR A 212 16.52 42.55 -23.39
CA THR A 212 17.80 41.97 -23.00
C THR A 212 17.92 40.59 -23.61
N ARG A 213 18.87 40.36 -24.51
CA ARG A 213 19.05 39.05 -25.16
C ARG A 213 20.00 38.16 -24.37
N VAL A 214 19.87 36.86 -24.55
CA VAL A 214 20.81 35.86 -24.02
C VAL A 214 22.20 36.12 -24.56
N ASP A 215 23.17 36.29 -23.66
CA ASP A 215 24.57 36.42 -24.00
C ASP A 215 25.33 35.13 -23.71
N LEU A 216 25.94 34.56 -24.75
CA LEU A 216 26.82 33.39 -24.70
C LEU A 216 28.26 33.73 -25.14
N SER A 217 28.62 35.02 -25.25
CA SER A 217 29.88 35.46 -25.83
C SER A 217 31.14 35.08 -25.04
N GLY A 218 31.02 34.73 -23.75
CA GLY A 218 32.08 34.04 -22.97
C GLY A 218 32.07 32.50 -23.10
N GLY A 219 31.23 31.93 -23.97
CA GLY A 219 30.75 30.55 -23.95
C GLY A 219 31.73 29.51 -24.48
N PHE A 220 31.93 28.44 -23.69
CA PHE A 220 32.76 27.24 -23.92
C PHE A 220 34.27 27.46 -24.11
N THR A 221 34.70 28.59 -24.70
CA THR A 221 36.10 28.90 -24.98
C THR A 221 36.83 29.57 -23.81
N GLU A 222 36.14 30.31 -22.95
CA GLU A 222 36.67 30.88 -21.70
C GLU A 222 36.41 29.95 -20.50
N TRP A 223 36.68 28.67 -20.67
CA TRP A 223 36.48 27.67 -19.62
C TRP A 223 37.32 28.02 -18.38
N ALA A 224 36.65 28.29 -17.27
CA ALA A 224 37.25 28.58 -15.99
C ALA A 224 37.20 27.35 -15.06
N PHE A 225 38.35 26.73 -14.77
CA PHE A 225 38.44 25.63 -13.80
C PHE A 225 37.96 26.05 -12.40
N PRO A 226 37.33 25.13 -11.64
CA PRO A 226 36.95 25.41 -10.26
C PRO A 226 38.17 25.78 -9.41
N VAL A 227 38.01 26.74 -8.50
CA VAL A 227 39.07 27.23 -7.62
C VAL A 227 38.63 27.00 -6.17
N LEU A 228 39.58 26.69 -5.29
CA LEU A 228 39.29 26.57 -3.87
C LEU A 228 38.73 27.90 -3.32
N PRO A 229 37.61 27.89 -2.58
CA PRO A 229 37.08 29.11 -1.99
C PRO A 229 38.08 29.70 -0.98
N GLY A 230 38.29 31.01 -1.02
CA GLY A 230 39.15 31.73 -0.06
C GLY A 230 38.50 31.96 1.31
N ALA A 231 37.59 31.09 1.75
CA ALA A 231 36.83 31.22 2.98
C ALA A 231 37.30 30.24 4.07
N ASP A 232 36.84 30.43 5.31
CA ASP A 232 37.10 29.50 6.41
C ASP A 232 36.50 28.11 6.14
N TRP A 233 37.18 27.07 6.61
CA TRP A 233 36.83 25.67 6.37
C TRP A 233 35.41 25.33 6.84
N HIS A 234 34.94 25.91 7.94
CA HIS A 234 33.59 25.70 8.44
C HIS A 234 32.51 26.20 7.46
N THR A 235 32.76 27.35 6.82
CA THR A 235 31.83 27.92 5.82
C THR A 235 31.80 27.07 4.56
N ILE A 236 32.97 26.62 4.09
CA ILE A 236 33.10 25.78 2.91
C ILE A 236 32.41 24.42 3.14
N VAL A 237 32.69 23.77 4.28
CA VAL A 237 32.04 22.50 4.62
C VAL A 237 30.53 22.67 4.76
N GLY A 238 30.07 23.76 5.39
CA GLY A 238 28.65 24.08 5.49
C GLY A 238 27.99 24.19 4.11
N ALA A 239 28.59 24.95 3.18
CA ALA A 239 28.08 25.10 1.83
C ALA A 239 28.09 23.78 1.03
N VAL A 240 29.16 22.99 1.13
CA VAL A 240 29.29 21.68 0.50
C VAL A 240 28.19 20.72 0.99
N LEU A 241 28.00 20.64 2.30
CA LEU A 241 26.97 19.80 2.90
C LEU A 241 25.57 20.27 2.51
N LEU A 242 25.32 21.59 2.50
CA LEU A 242 24.04 22.15 2.09
C LEU A 242 23.70 21.78 0.64
N VAL A 243 24.62 22.03 -0.31
CA VAL A 243 24.41 21.70 -1.73
C VAL A 243 24.25 20.18 -1.91
N ALA A 244 25.07 19.37 -1.25
CA ALA A 244 25.00 17.92 -1.32
C ALA A 244 23.66 17.38 -0.83
N MET A 245 23.21 17.82 0.36
CA MET A 245 21.94 17.38 0.93
C MET A 245 20.76 17.80 0.08
N LEU A 246 20.74 19.05 -0.39
CA LEU A 246 19.61 19.57 -1.15
C LEU A 246 19.46 18.90 -2.51
N ALA A 247 20.56 18.76 -3.25
CA ALA A 247 20.57 18.05 -4.53
C ALA A 247 20.19 16.57 -4.37
N SER A 248 20.60 15.94 -3.25
CA SER A 248 20.25 14.54 -2.94
C SER A 248 18.76 14.39 -2.68
N VAL A 249 18.20 15.21 -1.78
CA VAL A 249 16.78 15.17 -1.43
C VAL A 249 15.93 15.43 -2.67
N GLU A 250 16.23 16.48 -3.46
CA GLU A 250 15.49 16.79 -4.67
C GLU A 250 15.52 15.63 -5.68
N SER A 251 16.68 15.02 -5.90
CA SER A 251 16.85 13.90 -6.83
C SER A 251 16.13 12.63 -6.38
N LEU A 252 16.24 12.27 -5.09
CA LEU A 252 15.63 11.08 -4.53
C LEU A 252 14.10 11.21 -4.49
N LEU A 253 13.59 12.39 -4.10
CA LEU A 253 12.16 12.65 -4.13
C LEU A 253 11.60 12.67 -5.55
N CYS A 254 12.37 13.16 -6.53
CA CYS A 254 12.01 13.04 -7.94
C CYS A 254 11.96 11.57 -8.39
N SER A 255 12.89 10.72 -7.95
CA SER A 255 12.90 9.29 -8.31
C SER A 255 11.71 8.56 -7.73
N VAL A 256 11.40 8.81 -6.45
CA VAL A 256 10.22 8.26 -5.77
C VAL A 256 8.93 8.73 -6.46
N ALA A 257 8.86 10.00 -6.86
CA ALA A 257 7.71 10.53 -7.59
C ALA A 257 7.59 9.92 -9.00
N ALA A 258 8.70 9.79 -9.72
CA ALA A 258 8.78 9.24 -11.08
C ALA A 258 8.35 7.77 -11.13
N ASP A 259 8.78 6.99 -10.14
CA ASP A 259 8.35 5.61 -9.93
C ASP A 259 6.81 5.52 -9.88
N GLY A 260 6.12 6.50 -9.28
CA GLY A 260 4.66 6.57 -9.26
C GLY A 260 3.99 6.85 -10.62
N MET A 261 4.75 7.26 -11.64
CA MET A 261 4.24 7.69 -12.95
C MET A 261 4.32 6.61 -14.03
N HIS A 262 5.05 5.51 -13.78
CA HIS A 262 5.22 4.43 -14.73
C HIS A 262 5.11 3.04 -14.08
N THR A 263 4.96 2.02 -14.92
CA THR A 263 4.84 0.61 -14.50
C THR A 263 6.12 -0.20 -14.69
N GLY A 264 7.20 0.41 -15.21
CA GLY A 264 8.51 -0.21 -15.40
C GLY A 264 9.30 -0.47 -14.10
N ARG A 265 10.59 -0.83 -14.26
CA ARG A 265 11.52 -1.07 -13.14
C ARG A 265 11.58 0.15 -12.21
N ARG A 266 11.39 -0.09 -10.90
CA ARG A 266 11.52 0.92 -9.84
C ARG A 266 12.97 1.40 -9.70
N SER A 267 13.13 2.63 -9.23
CA SER A 267 14.43 3.29 -9.12
C SER A 267 15.26 2.67 -7.98
N ASP A 268 16.54 2.43 -8.23
CA ASP A 268 17.52 2.13 -7.17
C ASP A 268 18.02 3.47 -6.61
N LEU A 269 17.60 3.82 -5.40
CA LEU A 269 17.88 5.13 -4.81
C LEU A 269 19.36 5.32 -4.44
N ASP A 270 20.05 4.26 -4.03
CA ASP A 270 21.47 4.35 -3.68
C ASP A 270 22.30 4.53 -4.95
N GLN A 271 21.97 3.79 -6.00
CA GLN A 271 22.57 3.99 -7.33
C GLN A 271 22.25 5.37 -7.90
N GLU A 272 21.01 5.86 -7.73
CA GLU A 272 20.64 7.21 -8.15
C GLU A 272 21.51 8.25 -7.46
N LEU A 273 21.67 8.15 -6.14
CA LEU A 273 22.48 9.08 -5.36
C LEU A 273 23.97 9.04 -5.79
N THR A 274 24.52 7.84 -6.04
CA THR A 274 25.85 7.66 -6.62
C THR A 274 25.96 8.34 -7.99
N GLY A 275 24.99 8.13 -8.88
CA GLY A 275 24.96 8.73 -10.23
C GLY A 275 24.88 10.26 -10.19
N GLN A 276 24.05 10.83 -9.30
CA GLN A 276 23.99 12.28 -9.07
C GLN A 276 25.32 12.82 -8.53
N GLY A 277 25.97 12.10 -7.62
CA GLY A 277 27.28 12.49 -7.08
C GLY A 277 28.34 12.62 -8.17
N VAL A 278 28.46 11.61 -9.05
CA VAL A 278 29.38 11.68 -10.20
C VAL A 278 28.99 12.81 -11.16
N ALA A 279 27.69 13.00 -11.43
CA ALA A 279 27.22 14.08 -12.28
C ALA A 279 27.57 15.46 -11.70
N ASN A 280 27.44 15.68 -10.39
CA ASN A 280 27.82 16.92 -9.73
C ASN A 280 29.33 17.15 -9.70
N MET A 281 30.12 16.10 -9.52
CA MET A 281 31.59 16.17 -9.67
C MET A 281 31.98 16.65 -11.06
N VAL A 282 31.40 16.05 -12.11
CA VAL A 282 31.66 16.42 -13.49
C VAL A 282 31.14 17.83 -13.78
N SER A 283 29.91 18.15 -13.38
CA SER A 283 29.32 19.48 -13.60
C SER A 283 30.18 20.58 -12.99
N GLY A 284 30.55 20.45 -11.71
CA GLY A 284 31.42 21.41 -11.04
C GLY A 284 32.81 21.53 -11.69
N ALA A 285 33.39 20.42 -12.16
CA ALA A 285 34.67 20.43 -12.88
C ALA A 285 34.59 21.18 -14.23
N LEU A 286 33.47 21.03 -14.94
CA LEU A 286 33.22 21.68 -16.23
C LEU A 286 32.70 23.13 -16.10
N GLY A 287 32.50 23.63 -14.88
CA GLY A 287 31.92 24.96 -14.65
C GLY A 287 30.40 25.03 -14.88
N GLY A 288 29.71 23.92 -14.62
CA GLY A 288 28.24 23.80 -14.66
C GLY A 288 27.58 24.03 -13.30
N LEU A 289 26.26 24.21 -13.32
CA LEU A 289 25.44 24.31 -12.11
C LEU A 289 25.34 22.98 -11.35
N PRO A 290 24.95 23.01 -10.07
CA PRO A 290 24.49 21.82 -9.37
C PRO A 290 23.37 21.10 -10.14
N ILE A 291 23.49 19.79 -10.18
CA ILE A 291 22.60 18.86 -10.86
C ILE A 291 21.72 18.17 -9.82
N ALA A 292 20.43 18.10 -10.13
CA ALA A 292 19.48 17.24 -9.44
C ALA A 292 18.47 16.66 -10.44
N GLY A 293 17.73 15.63 -10.00
CA GLY A 293 16.54 15.14 -10.68
C GLY A 293 15.50 16.26 -10.83
N GLY A 294 15.01 16.50 -12.06
CA GLY A 294 14.03 17.54 -12.32
C GLY A 294 12.63 16.99 -12.53
N ILE A 295 11.69 17.30 -11.62
CA ILE A 295 10.32 16.76 -11.73
C ILE A 295 9.62 17.16 -13.02
N VAL A 296 9.80 18.40 -13.50
CA VAL A 296 9.16 18.91 -14.74
C VAL A 296 9.70 18.19 -15.97
N ARG A 297 11.01 17.93 -16.03
CA ARG A 297 11.65 17.19 -17.12
C ARG A 297 11.25 15.72 -17.09
N THR A 298 11.22 15.13 -15.90
CA THR A 298 10.86 13.74 -15.68
C THR A 298 9.39 13.47 -16.00
N THR A 299 8.47 14.32 -15.56
CA THR A 299 7.04 14.20 -15.93
C THR A 299 6.85 14.36 -17.43
N THR A 300 7.56 15.29 -18.06
CA THR A 300 7.55 15.48 -19.52
C THR A 300 8.07 14.24 -20.24
N ASN A 301 9.15 13.66 -19.75
CA ASN A 301 9.73 12.43 -20.31
C ASN A 301 8.74 11.27 -20.28
N VAL A 302 8.15 11.01 -19.10
CA VAL A 302 7.17 9.93 -18.92
C VAL A 302 5.90 10.19 -19.73
N ALA A 303 5.40 11.44 -19.76
CA ALA A 303 4.22 11.82 -20.53
C ALA A 303 4.44 11.71 -22.05
N ALA A 304 5.66 11.97 -22.52
CA ALA A 304 6.06 11.77 -23.92
C ALA A 304 6.31 10.28 -24.27
N GLY A 305 6.22 9.38 -23.28
CA GLY A 305 6.30 7.94 -23.46
C GLY A 305 7.69 7.33 -23.23
N GLY A 306 8.62 8.09 -22.64
CA GLY A 306 9.95 7.59 -22.27
C GLY A 306 9.85 6.45 -21.25
N ARG A 307 10.66 5.40 -21.46
CA ARG A 307 10.61 4.14 -20.69
C ARG A 307 11.96 3.69 -20.16
N THR A 308 13.04 4.13 -20.80
CA THR A 308 14.40 3.70 -20.44
C THR A 308 15.33 4.90 -20.30
N ARG A 309 16.49 4.64 -19.67
CA ARG A 309 17.54 5.63 -19.48
C ARG A 309 18.06 6.23 -20.78
N SER A 310 17.86 5.53 -21.91
CA SER A 310 18.23 6.04 -23.23
C SER A 310 17.55 7.36 -23.55
N SER A 311 16.33 7.62 -23.05
CA SER A 311 15.66 8.91 -23.27
C SER A 311 16.43 10.07 -22.62
N SER A 312 16.91 9.87 -21.38
CA SER A 312 17.70 10.87 -20.65
C SER A 312 19.08 11.10 -21.29
N ILE A 313 19.73 10.02 -21.73
CA ILE A 313 21.03 10.08 -22.42
C ILE A 313 20.88 10.81 -23.76
N LEU A 314 19.91 10.43 -24.59
CA LEU A 314 19.63 11.09 -25.87
C LEU A 314 19.29 12.57 -25.67
N HIS A 315 18.54 12.91 -24.62
CA HIS A 315 18.29 14.30 -24.25
C HIS A 315 19.61 15.07 -24.03
N GLY A 316 20.54 14.54 -23.23
CA GLY A 316 21.86 15.15 -23.02
C GLY A 316 22.66 15.31 -24.32
N VAL A 317 22.60 14.32 -25.22
CA VAL A 317 23.20 14.40 -26.56
C VAL A 317 22.59 15.53 -27.38
N TRP A 318 21.25 15.66 -27.40
CA TRP A 318 20.59 16.73 -28.14
C TRP A 318 20.94 18.11 -27.61
N VAL A 319 21.03 18.28 -26.28
CA VAL A 319 21.49 19.55 -25.69
C VAL A 319 22.93 19.85 -26.11
N LEU A 320 23.82 18.86 -26.11
CA LEU A 320 25.21 19.03 -26.53
C LEU A 320 25.31 19.46 -28.01
N VAL A 321 24.63 18.73 -28.90
CA VAL A 321 24.60 19.03 -30.33
C VAL A 321 24.01 20.43 -30.57
N PHE A 322 22.94 20.78 -29.86
CA PHE A 322 22.31 22.08 -30.01
C PHE A 322 23.18 23.22 -29.48
N ALA A 323 23.82 23.05 -28.32
CA ALA A 323 24.69 24.06 -27.74
C ALA A 323 25.92 24.34 -28.60
N LEU A 324 26.52 23.30 -29.20
CA LEU A 324 27.70 23.44 -30.06
C LEU A 324 27.35 23.90 -31.50
N GLY A 325 26.25 23.41 -32.07
CA GLY A 325 25.87 23.68 -33.46
C GLY A 325 24.98 24.91 -33.68
N PHE A 326 24.21 25.32 -32.66
CA PHE A 326 23.15 26.33 -32.78
C PHE A 326 23.20 27.41 -31.67
N GLY A 327 24.37 27.67 -31.09
CA GLY A 327 24.54 28.73 -30.09
C GLY A 327 24.04 30.12 -30.54
N TRP A 328 24.16 30.44 -31.83
CA TRP A 328 23.62 31.67 -32.42
C TRP A 328 22.11 31.80 -32.27
N ALA A 329 21.36 30.69 -32.33
CA ALA A 329 19.91 30.70 -32.18
C ALA A 329 19.50 30.96 -30.73
N ILE A 330 20.29 30.48 -29.77
CA ILE A 330 20.07 30.72 -28.34
C ILE A 330 20.23 32.21 -28.01
N ALA A 331 21.19 32.88 -28.64
CA ALA A 331 21.45 34.32 -28.44
C ALA A 331 20.32 35.23 -28.96
N LEU A 332 19.36 34.71 -29.72
CA LEU A 332 18.19 35.47 -30.17
C LEU A 332 17.09 35.54 -29.09
N ILE A 333 17.18 34.74 -28.04
CA ILE A 333 16.13 34.61 -27.04
C ILE A 333 16.16 35.80 -26.07
N PRO A 334 15.04 36.51 -25.86
CA PRO A 334 14.92 37.52 -24.81
C PRO A 334 14.94 36.90 -23.41
N LEU A 335 15.67 37.49 -22.47
CA LEU A 335 15.73 37.06 -21.07
C LEU A 335 14.38 37.17 -20.38
N GLU A 336 13.59 38.18 -20.72
CA GLU A 336 12.25 38.41 -20.19
C GLU A 336 11.29 37.27 -20.57
N ALA A 337 11.50 36.65 -21.75
CA ALA A 337 10.75 35.48 -22.18
C ALA A 337 11.14 34.22 -21.39
N LEU A 338 12.42 34.06 -21.04
CA LEU A 338 12.88 32.98 -20.15
C LEU A 338 12.32 33.15 -18.73
N ALA A 339 12.33 34.37 -18.20
CA ALA A 339 11.74 34.68 -16.90
C ALA A 339 10.23 34.37 -16.89
N ALA A 340 9.50 34.80 -17.92
CA ALA A 340 8.07 34.51 -18.09
C ALA A 340 7.77 33.01 -18.15
N LEU A 341 8.61 32.22 -18.84
CA LEU A 341 8.52 30.77 -18.85
C LEU A 341 8.69 30.19 -17.44
N LEU A 342 9.66 30.67 -16.67
CA LEU A 342 9.86 30.22 -15.28
C LEU A 342 8.70 30.62 -14.36
N VAL A 343 8.13 31.81 -14.52
CA VAL A 343 6.91 32.22 -13.80
C VAL A 343 5.77 31.25 -14.09
N PHE A 344 5.50 30.99 -15.37
CA PHE A 344 4.42 30.09 -15.78
C PHE A 344 4.61 28.67 -15.23
N THR A 345 5.83 28.13 -15.35
CA THR A 345 6.14 26.79 -14.84
C THR A 345 6.08 26.72 -13.31
N GLY A 346 6.57 27.72 -12.60
CA GLY A 346 6.48 27.81 -11.13
C GLY A 346 5.03 27.81 -10.63
N VAL A 347 4.15 28.55 -11.29
CA VAL A 347 2.70 28.54 -10.99
C VAL A 347 2.08 27.17 -11.25
N GLN A 348 2.47 26.46 -12.32
CA GLN A 348 1.96 25.12 -12.63
C GLN A 348 2.40 24.04 -11.62
N MET A 349 3.49 24.24 -10.89
CA MET A 349 3.94 23.32 -9.84
C MET A 349 2.97 23.31 -8.64
N VAL A 350 2.19 24.38 -8.44
CA VAL A 350 1.15 24.47 -7.40
C VAL A 350 -0.15 23.85 -7.93
N ASN A 351 -0.38 22.57 -7.64
CA ASN A 351 -1.54 21.84 -8.16
C ASN A 351 -2.64 21.62 -7.10
N VAL A 352 -3.75 22.35 -7.24
CA VAL A 352 -4.92 22.27 -6.34
C VAL A 352 -5.58 20.88 -6.31
N ALA A 353 -5.56 20.14 -7.42
CA ALA A 353 -6.13 18.79 -7.46
C ALA A 353 -5.32 17.80 -6.60
N ARG A 354 -4.00 17.98 -6.50
CA ARG A 354 -3.15 17.17 -5.61
C ARG A 354 -3.42 17.49 -4.14
N ILE A 355 -3.65 18.76 -3.80
CA ILE A 355 -4.04 19.20 -2.45
C ILE A 355 -5.35 18.52 -2.01
N ARG A 356 -6.34 18.42 -2.91
CA ARG A 356 -7.60 17.71 -2.62
C ARG A 356 -7.41 16.22 -2.33
N LYS A 357 -6.46 15.56 -2.98
CA LYS A 357 -6.16 14.13 -2.73
C LYS A 357 -5.48 13.90 -1.38
N VAL A 358 -4.62 14.83 -0.95
CA VAL A 358 -3.97 14.83 0.37
C VAL A 358 -4.98 15.07 1.49
N HIS A 359 -6.04 15.84 1.23
CA HIS A 359 -7.13 16.11 2.18
C HIS A 359 -7.80 14.84 2.71
N GLY A 360 -8.06 13.84 1.86
CA GLY A 360 -8.70 12.58 2.27
C GLY A 360 -7.89 11.75 3.29
N HIS A 361 -6.59 11.99 3.42
CA HIS A 361 -5.70 11.23 4.31
C HIS A 361 -5.33 11.98 5.60
N GLY A 362 -5.85 13.21 5.79
CA GLY A 362 -5.55 14.04 6.95
C GLY A 362 -4.10 14.55 7.02
N GLU A 363 -3.42 14.65 5.87
CA GLU A 363 -2.01 15.10 5.78
C GLU A 363 -1.85 16.55 5.29
N VAL A 364 -2.96 17.30 5.16
CA VAL A 364 -2.93 18.72 4.75
C VAL A 364 -2.08 19.60 5.66
N PRO A 365 -2.07 19.43 7.00
CA PRO A 365 -1.17 20.19 7.86
C PRO A 365 0.31 20.02 7.50
N VAL A 366 0.72 18.79 7.14
CA VAL A 366 2.09 18.48 6.71
C VAL A 366 2.45 19.26 5.45
N TYR A 367 1.56 19.23 4.45
CA TYR A 367 1.75 19.98 3.21
C TYR A 367 1.92 21.49 3.46
N VAL A 368 1.01 22.10 4.23
CA VAL A 368 1.00 23.55 4.48
C VAL A 368 2.23 23.97 5.28
N VAL A 369 2.58 23.23 6.33
CA VAL A 369 3.75 23.54 7.16
C VAL A 369 5.04 23.38 6.38
N THR A 370 5.17 22.32 5.57
CA THR A 370 6.34 22.15 4.69
C THR A 370 6.45 23.35 3.73
N MET A 371 5.35 23.71 3.07
CA MET A 371 5.35 24.80 2.09
C MET A 371 5.71 26.14 2.73
N ALA A 372 5.07 26.49 3.85
CA ALA A 372 5.33 27.74 4.56
C ALA A 372 6.76 27.80 5.11
N ALA A 373 7.26 26.71 5.69
CA ALA A 373 8.61 26.66 6.23
C ALA A 373 9.67 26.74 5.11
N VAL A 374 9.45 26.13 3.94
CA VAL A 374 10.37 26.29 2.79
C VAL A 374 10.42 27.74 2.31
N ILE A 375 9.27 28.43 2.24
CA ILE A 375 9.21 29.83 1.81
C ILE A 375 9.87 30.78 2.82
N LEU A 376 9.70 30.53 4.12
CA LEU A 376 10.13 31.44 5.18
C LEU A 376 11.53 31.16 5.71
N LEU A 377 11.92 29.88 5.83
CA LEU A 377 13.14 29.46 6.51
C LEU A 377 14.19 28.89 5.56
N GLY A 378 13.78 28.36 4.40
CA GLY A 378 14.66 27.69 3.45
C GLY A 378 14.27 26.23 3.19
N LEU A 379 14.81 25.67 2.10
CA LEU A 379 14.39 24.35 1.61
C LEU A 379 14.76 23.21 2.57
N ALA A 380 15.91 23.26 3.23
CA ALA A 380 16.34 22.22 4.17
C ALA A 380 15.48 22.20 5.45
N GLU A 381 15.35 23.36 6.10
CA GLU A 381 14.57 23.59 7.31
C GLU A 381 13.09 23.26 7.08
N GLY A 382 12.56 23.63 5.91
CA GLY A 382 11.17 23.38 5.56
C GLY A 382 10.84 21.90 5.37
N VAL A 383 11.73 21.13 4.72
CA VAL A 383 11.56 19.67 4.58
C VAL A 383 11.65 18.98 5.95
N LEU A 384 12.60 19.38 6.81
CA LEU A 384 12.73 18.84 8.17
C LEU A 384 11.49 19.12 9.02
N ALA A 385 10.95 20.34 8.98
CA ALA A 385 9.72 20.69 9.68
C ALA A 385 8.52 19.85 9.21
N GLY A 386 8.41 19.64 7.89
CA GLY A 386 7.41 18.78 7.29
C GLY A 386 7.50 17.32 7.77
N LEU A 387 8.71 16.76 7.75
CA LEU A 387 8.97 15.39 8.23
C LEU A 387 8.69 15.23 9.72
N ALA A 388 9.11 16.20 10.54
CA ALA A 388 8.85 16.18 11.98
C ALA A 388 7.34 16.18 12.28
N LEU A 389 6.56 17.01 11.58
CA LEU A 389 5.11 17.03 11.74
C LEU A 389 4.45 15.72 11.25
N ALA A 390 4.91 15.16 10.13
CA ALA A 390 4.41 13.88 9.63
C ALA A 390 4.65 12.75 10.64
N ALA A 391 5.86 12.68 11.22
CA ALA A 391 6.22 11.73 12.26
C ALA A 391 5.36 11.92 13.53
N LEU A 392 5.14 13.17 13.95
CA LEU A 392 4.31 13.48 15.12
C LEU A 392 2.84 13.06 14.93
N LEU A 393 2.26 13.32 13.75
CA LEU A 393 0.90 12.90 13.42
C LEU A 393 0.77 11.37 13.33
N ALA A 394 1.76 10.69 12.76
CA ALA A 394 1.81 9.24 12.72
C ALA A 394 1.87 8.65 14.14
N LEU A 395 2.74 9.19 15.00
CA LEU A 395 2.85 8.80 16.40
C LEU A 395 1.51 8.98 17.12
N ARG A 396 0.86 10.14 16.96
CA ARG A 396 -0.44 10.42 17.56
C ARG A 396 -1.54 9.45 17.12
N ARG A 397 -1.56 9.04 15.84
CA ARG A 397 -2.53 8.06 15.32
C ARG A 397 -2.28 6.67 15.90
N LEU A 398 -1.01 6.26 16.01
CA LEU A 398 -0.62 4.97 16.56
C LEU A 398 -0.89 4.85 18.06
N THR A 399 -0.84 5.96 18.81
CA THR A 399 -1.03 5.96 20.27
C THR A 399 -2.46 6.25 20.70
N TRP A 400 -3.41 6.35 19.76
CA TRP A 400 -4.78 6.74 20.09
C TRP A 400 -5.60 5.54 20.57
N VAL A 401 -6.05 5.60 21.83
CA VAL A 401 -6.91 4.61 22.47
C VAL A 401 -8.38 5.03 22.36
N THR A 402 -9.25 4.08 22.00
CA THR A 402 -10.70 4.28 22.03
C THR A 402 -11.32 3.43 23.13
N VAL A 403 -12.00 4.08 24.08
CA VAL A 403 -12.77 3.44 25.17
C VAL A 403 -14.25 3.66 24.89
N ARG A 404 -15.03 2.58 24.83
CA ARG A 404 -16.50 2.63 24.68
C ARG A 404 -17.16 1.95 25.87
N LYS A 405 -18.26 2.52 26.36
CA LYS A 405 -19.06 1.98 27.47
C LYS A 405 -20.44 1.59 26.94
N HIS A 406 -20.93 0.43 27.35
CA HIS A 406 -22.27 -0.05 27.02
C HIS A 406 -22.90 -0.65 28.26
N GLU A 407 -24.13 -0.26 28.57
CA GLU A 407 -24.87 -0.79 29.71
C GLU A 407 -25.65 -2.04 29.27
N GLU A 408 -25.49 -3.15 29.97
CA GLU A 408 -26.16 -4.41 29.68
C GLU A 408 -27.45 -4.54 30.51
N GLN A 409 -28.47 -5.25 29.99
CA GLN A 409 -29.81 -5.31 30.60
C GLN A 409 -29.84 -5.89 32.02
N ASP A 410 -28.79 -6.61 32.44
CA ASP A 410 -28.64 -7.19 33.79
C ASP A 410 -27.97 -6.23 34.81
N GLY A 411 -27.81 -4.94 34.48
CA GLY A 411 -27.14 -3.97 35.36
C GLY A 411 -25.62 -4.09 35.39
N ARG A 412 -25.04 -4.88 34.47
CA ARG A 412 -23.58 -4.98 34.24
C ARG A 412 -23.13 -3.91 33.25
N LEU A 413 -21.98 -3.31 33.51
CA LEU A 413 -21.38 -2.33 32.61
C LEU A 413 -20.30 -2.99 31.75
N ARG A 414 -20.47 -2.99 30.42
CA ARG A 414 -19.44 -3.43 29.48
C ARG A 414 -18.56 -2.26 29.07
N VAL A 415 -17.24 -2.42 29.19
CA VAL A 415 -16.25 -1.44 28.77
C VAL A 415 -15.33 -2.07 27.74
N THR A 416 -15.38 -1.59 26.51
CA THR A 416 -14.54 -2.10 25.42
C THR A 416 -13.40 -1.12 25.14
N ILE A 417 -12.16 -1.60 25.22
CA ILE A 417 -10.95 -0.84 24.92
C ILE A 417 -10.37 -1.35 23.60
N THR A 418 -10.12 -0.43 22.67
CA THR A 418 -9.62 -0.75 21.31
C THR A 418 -8.40 0.11 20.94
N GLY A 419 -7.46 -0.49 20.21
CA GLY A 419 -6.23 0.15 19.71
C GLY A 419 -4.98 -0.18 20.53
N SER A 420 -3.90 0.60 20.38
CA SER A 420 -2.65 0.41 21.13
C SER A 420 -2.71 1.15 22.47
N LEU A 421 -2.66 0.42 23.58
CA LEU A 421 -2.77 0.97 24.94
C LEU A 421 -1.38 1.33 25.49
N THR A 422 -0.94 2.56 25.22
CA THR A 422 0.34 3.09 25.74
C THR A 422 0.13 4.04 26.92
N PHE A 423 1.21 4.46 27.58
CA PHE A 423 1.24 5.41 28.68
C PHE A 423 0.57 6.75 28.32
N LEU A 424 0.58 7.12 27.04
CA LEU A 424 -0.11 8.31 26.53
C LEU A 424 -1.64 8.18 26.59
N GLY A 425 -2.16 6.95 26.53
CA GLY A 425 -3.59 6.63 26.65
C GLY A 425 -4.09 6.54 28.10
N VAL A 426 -3.19 6.35 29.06
CA VAL A 426 -3.51 6.15 30.49
C VAL A 426 -4.39 7.26 31.08
N PRO A 427 -4.14 8.57 30.85
CA PRO A 427 -4.98 9.63 31.43
C PRO A 427 -6.45 9.52 31.01
N ARG A 428 -6.69 9.17 29.73
CA ARG A 428 -8.05 8.97 29.20
C ARG A 428 -8.66 7.69 29.76
N LEU A 429 -7.91 6.59 29.76
CA LEU A 429 -8.33 5.32 30.31
C LEU A 429 -8.77 5.46 31.78
N THR A 430 -7.91 6.03 32.61
CA THR A 430 -8.17 6.22 34.04
C THR A 430 -9.37 7.14 34.28
N ARG A 431 -9.53 8.21 33.49
CA ARG A 431 -10.70 9.08 33.57
C ARG A 431 -11.99 8.33 33.28
N GLU A 432 -12.00 7.48 32.25
CA GLU A 432 -13.18 6.69 31.87
C GLU A 432 -13.49 5.60 32.90
N LEU A 433 -12.47 4.89 33.38
CA LEU A 433 -12.62 3.82 34.36
C LEU A 433 -13.05 4.35 35.74
N ARG A 434 -12.53 5.51 36.18
CA ARG A 434 -12.93 6.15 37.45
C ARG A 434 -14.33 6.74 37.42
N ALA A 435 -14.88 7.01 36.24
CA ALA A 435 -16.25 7.49 36.10
C ALA A 435 -17.30 6.38 36.30
N ILE A 436 -16.87 5.13 36.49
CA ILE A 436 -17.76 3.99 36.73
C ILE A 436 -18.25 4.03 38.19
N PRO A 437 -19.57 3.93 38.45
CA PRO A 437 -20.10 3.90 39.82
C PRO A 437 -19.53 2.75 40.65
N THR A 438 -19.34 2.99 41.95
CA THR A 438 -18.84 1.97 42.88
C THR A 438 -19.85 0.84 43.05
N GLY A 439 -19.35 -0.39 43.23
CA GLY A 439 -20.20 -1.58 43.39
C GLY A 439 -20.78 -2.16 42.10
N THR A 440 -20.68 -1.47 40.95
CA THR A 440 -21.17 -1.98 39.67
C THR A 440 -20.30 -3.15 39.16
N PRO A 441 -20.89 -4.28 38.73
CA PRO A 441 -20.16 -5.33 38.03
C PRO A 441 -19.76 -4.87 36.62
N VAL A 442 -18.48 -4.98 36.28
CA VAL A 442 -17.88 -4.52 35.01
C VAL A 442 -17.29 -5.69 34.24
N ASP A 443 -17.68 -5.82 32.97
CA ASP A 443 -17.01 -6.68 31.98
C ASP A 443 -16.11 -5.78 31.10
N LEU A 444 -14.79 -5.94 31.22
CA LEU A 444 -13.76 -5.15 30.55
C LEU A 444 -13.18 -5.95 29.37
N ASP A 445 -13.56 -5.59 28.16
CA ASP A 445 -13.09 -6.25 26.93
C ASP A 445 -11.86 -5.51 26.39
N LEU A 446 -10.69 -6.17 26.42
CA LEU A 446 -9.44 -5.67 25.87
C LEU A 446 -9.25 -6.20 24.44
N ASN A 447 -9.49 -5.34 23.46
CA ASN A 447 -9.21 -5.58 22.06
C ASN A 447 -8.03 -4.70 21.60
N ILE A 448 -6.85 -5.01 22.13
CA ILE A 448 -5.64 -4.19 21.99
C ILE A 448 -4.53 -4.97 21.26
N ASP A 449 -3.76 -4.27 20.41
CA ASP A 449 -2.62 -4.84 19.69
C ASP A 449 -1.29 -4.69 20.46
N PHE A 450 -1.28 -3.86 21.50
CA PHE A 450 -0.13 -3.60 22.36
C PHE A 450 -0.58 -3.01 23.71
N MET A 451 0.10 -3.37 24.80
CA MET A 451 -0.03 -2.74 26.12
C MET A 451 1.35 -2.52 26.74
N ASP A 452 1.65 -1.29 27.17
CA ASP A 452 2.87 -1.03 27.95
C ASP A 452 2.64 -1.16 29.47
N ASN A 453 3.73 -1.06 30.25
CA ASN A 453 3.66 -1.23 31.69
C ASN A 453 2.78 -0.18 32.38
N GLY A 454 2.83 1.09 31.92
CA GLY A 454 2.03 2.16 32.52
C GLY A 454 0.52 1.93 32.32
N ALA A 455 0.13 1.46 31.14
CA ALA A 455 -1.23 1.02 30.85
C ALA A 455 -1.67 -0.18 31.71
N PHE A 456 -0.81 -1.19 31.83
CA PHE A 456 -1.06 -2.36 32.68
C PHE A 456 -1.29 -1.95 34.14
N GLU A 457 -0.38 -1.17 34.73
CA GLU A 457 -0.49 -0.71 36.11
C GLU A 457 -1.76 0.09 36.36
N ALA A 458 -2.17 0.94 35.40
CA ALA A 458 -3.40 1.71 35.50
C ALA A 458 -4.65 0.83 35.53
N ILE A 459 -4.75 -0.20 34.67
CA ILE A 459 -5.86 -1.15 34.69
C ILE A 459 -5.82 -2.01 35.96
N HIS A 460 -4.64 -2.52 36.31
CA HIS A 460 -4.45 -3.43 37.44
C HIS A 460 -4.82 -2.77 38.77
N SER A 461 -4.31 -1.56 39.01
CA SER A 461 -4.62 -0.77 40.20
C SER A 461 -6.11 -0.43 40.27
N TRP A 462 -6.69 0.10 39.18
CA TRP A 462 -8.12 0.41 39.13
C TRP A 462 -8.99 -0.81 39.43
N ARG A 463 -8.66 -1.97 38.85
CA ARG A 463 -9.41 -3.21 39.07
C ARG A 463 -9.39 -3.62 40.54
N LEU A 464 -8.22 -3.62 41.17
CA LEU A 464 -8.08 -3.98 42.59
C LEU A 464 -8.86 -3.02 43.49
N ASP A 465 -8.80 -1.72 43.21
CA ASP A 465 -9.53 -0.71 43.97
C ASP A 465 -11.05 -0.83 43.79
N HIS A 466 -11.52 -1.10 42.56
CA HIS A 466 -12.94 -1.32 42.27
C HIS A 466 -13.47 -2.59 42.94
N GLU A 467 -12.69 -3.67 42.96
CA GLU A 467 -13.02 -4.91 43.66
C GLU A 467 -13.05 -4.73 45.19
N ARG A 468 -12.14 -3.92 45.75
CA ARG A 468 -12.15 -3.55 47.18
C ARG A 468 -13.38 -2.76 47.59
N MET A 469 -13.91 -1.93 46.70
CA MET A 469 -15.14 -1.15 46.92
C MET A 469 -16.43 -1.95 46.67
N GLY A 470 -16.35 -3.29 46.58
CA GLY A 470 -17.51 -4.18 46.42
C GLY A 470 -17.95 -4.41 44.97
N GLY A 471 -17.24 -3.85 43.98
CA GLY A 471 -17.48 -4.13 42.56
C GLY A 471 -16.90 -5.48 42.13
N ALA A 472 -17.33 -5.96 40.96
CA ALA A 472 -16.77 -7.17 40.35
C ALA A 472 -16.25 -6.84 38.96
N VAL A 473 -14.94 -7.00 38.70
CA VAL A 473 -14.37 -6.80 37.37
C VAL A 473 -14.04 -8.14 36.74
N ASN A 474 -14.46 -8.36 35.51
CA ASN A 474 -14.09 -9.48 34.68
C ASN A 474 -13.40 -8.94 33.43
N ILE A 475 -12.15 -9.34 33.18
CA ILE A 475 -11.36 -8.85 32.05
C ILE A 475 -11.32 -9.95 31.00
N ASP A 476 -11.84 -9.67 29.80
CA ASP A 476 -11.78 -10.55 28.64
C ASP A 476 -10.75 -10.03 27.63
N GLU A 477 -9.89 -10.93 27.16
CA GLU A 477 -8.79 -10.62 26.24
C GLU A 477 -9.04 -11.31 24.90
N LEU A 478 -9.53 -10.55 23.93
CA LEU A 478 -10.07 -11.08 22.67
C LEU A 478 -8.99 -11.54 21.67
N HIS A 479 -7.86 -10.83 21.60
CA HIS A 479 -6.79 -11.10 20.63
C HIS A 479 -5.52 -11.68 21.25
N ASP A 480 -5.07 -11.11 22.38
CA ASP A 480 -3.80 -11.47 23.03
C ASP A 480 -3.91 -11.36 24.57
N GLU A 481 -3.22 -12.25 25.28
CA GLU A 481 -3.21 -12.33 26.75
C GLU A 481 -2.25 -11.32 27.41
N TRP A 482 -2.26 -10.06 26.96
CA TRP A 482 -1.31 -9.02 27.41
C TRP A 482 -1.39 -8.78 28.92
N TYR A 483 -2.59 -8.64 29.46
CA TYR A 483 -2.85 -8.45 30.88
C TYR A 483 -2.54 -9.71 31.67
N ALA A 484 -2.92 -10.90 31.22
CA ALA A 484 -2.62 -12.14 31.93
C ALA A 484 -1.11 -12.44 31.96
N LEU A 485 -0.39 -12.19 30.87
CA LEU A 485 1.08 -12.33 30.79
C LEU A 485 1.77 -11.35 31.73
N ALA A 486 1.42 -10.06 31.68
CA ALA A 486 1.95 -9.03 32.57
C ALA A 486 1.67 -9.34 34.05
N ALA A 487 0.43 -9.75 34.38
CA ALA A 487 0.04 -10.12 35.74
C ALA A 487 0.75 -11.39 36.27
N SER A 488 1.20 -12.27 35.37
CA SER A 488 1.96 -13.48 35.72
C SER A 488 3.47 -13.27 35.84
N GLY A 489 3.97 -12.08 35.48
CA GLY A 489 5.40 -11.76 35.48
C GLY A 489 6.20 -12.35 34.31
N ALA A 490 5.53 -12.94 33.31
CA ALA A 490 6.18 -13.54 32.15
C ALA A 490 6.43 -12.48 31.04
N ARG A 491 7.71 -12.15 30.78
CA ARG A 491 8.26 -11.33 29.66
C ARG A 491 7.47 -10.08 29.23
N MET A 492 8.06 -8.90 29.46
CA MET A 492 7.42 -7.58 29.27
C MET A 492 7.60 -6.94 27.87
N TYR A 493 8.27 -7.59 26.92
CA TYR A 493 8.52 -7.02 25.58
C TYR A 493 8.28 -8.01 24.43
N PRO A 494 7.03 -8.32 24.06
CA PRO A 494 6.75 -8.88 22.74
C PRO A 494 6.83 -7.74 21.70
N ALA A 495 7.45 -8.01 20.55
CA ALA A 495 7.15 -7.27 19.32
C ALA A 495 5.65 -7.36 19.03
N LYS A 496 5.07 -6.45 18.24
CA LYS A 496 3.67 -6.55 17.79
C LYS A 496 3.38 -8.00 17.36
N SER A 497 2.49 -8.67 18.08
CA SER A 497 2.19 -10.08 17.79
C SER A 497 1.68 -10.15 16.34
N PRO A 498 2.17 -11.10 15.51
CA PRO A 498 1.50 -11.39 14.25
C PRO A 498 0.05 -11.77 14.55
N PRO A 499 -0.91 -11.51 13.64
CA PRO A 499 -2.30 -11.91 13.84
C PRO A 499 -2.34 -13.42 14.13
N LYS A 500 -2.83 -13.78 15.33
CA LYS A 500 -3.02 -15.18 15.70
C LYS A 500 -4.09 -15.81 14.80
N ALA A 501 -3.96 -17.12 14.59
CA ALA A 501 -4.94 -17.94 13.89
C ALA A 501 -6.37 -17.63 14.41
N PRO A 502 -7.41 -17.72 13.56
CA PRO A 502 -8.72 -17.14 13.83
C PRO A 502 -9.28 -17.57 15.18
N ASP A 503 -10.01 -16.63 15.78
CA ASP A 503 -10.60 -16.62 17.12
C ASP A 503 -11.07 -17.98 17.66
N ARG A 504 -10.97 -18.12 18.98
CA ARG A 504 -11.27 -19.28 19.85
C ARG A 504 -12.57 -20.07 19.56
N TRP A 505 -13.48 -19.55 18.74
CA TRP A 505 -14.83 -20.06 18.51
C TRP A 505 -14.90 -21.39 17.74
N TRP A 506 -13.86 -21.79 16.99
CA TRP A 506 -13.84 -23.08 16.27
C TRP A 506 -13.13 -24.20 17.04
N MET A 507 -12.46 -23.88 18.17
CA MET A 507 -11.84 -24.90 19.03
C MET A 507 -12.89 -25.63 19.89
N PRO A 508 -12.73 -26.94 20.18
CA PRO A 508 -13.59 -27.66 21.10
C PRO A 508 -13.59 -27.02 22.49
N TRP A 509 -14.72 -27.03 23.21
CA TRP A 509 -14.83 -26.41 24.53
C TRP A 509 -13.78 -26.91 25.52
N ALA A 510 -13.36 -28.18 25.44
CA ALA A 510 -12.29 -28.73 26.28
C ALA A 510 -10.90 -28.12 26.04
N HIS A 511 -10.66 -27.57 24.84
CA HIS A 511 -9.41 -26.90 24.46
C HIS A 511 -9.51 -25.38 24.61
N ARG A 512 -10.72 -24.85 24.83
CA ARG A 512 -10.89 -23.48 25.32
C ARG A 512 -10.52 -23.50 26.80
N ARG A 513 -9.38 -22.91 27.19
CA ARG A 513 -9.04 -22.74 28.60
C ARG A 513 -10.07 -21.81 29.26
N LEU A 514 -11.15 -22.37 29.79
CA LEU A 514 -11.97 -21.68 30.76
C LEU A 514 -11.09 -21.48 31.99
N ARG A 515 -10.77 -20.23 32.33
CA ARG A 515 -10.36 -19.91 33.70
C ARG A 515 -11.46 -20.49 34.60
N PRO A 516 -11.13 -21.29 35.62
CA PRO A 516 -12.15 -21.85 36.50
C PRO A 516 -12.98 -20.68 37.02
N ALA A 517 -14.30 -20.76 36.88
CA ALA A 517 -15.23 -19.79 37.42
C ALA A 517 -15.08 -19.76 38.95
N ARG A 518 -14.09 -19.02 39.44
CA ARG A 518 -13.99 -18.63 40.84
C ARG A 518 -14.81 -17.37 41.00
N ARG A 519 -16.13 -17.56 41.06
CA ARG A 519 -17.05 -16.68 41.78
C ARG A 519 -18.32 -17.48 42.07
N THR A 520 -18.24 -18.19 43.19
CA THR A 520 -19.36 -18.48 44.07
C THR A 520 -20.16 -17.19 44.27
N ILE A 521 -21.36 -17.13 43.71
CA ILE A 521 -22.41 -16.25 44.23
C ILE A 521 -22.98 -17.02 45.41
N PRO A 522 -22.91 -16.52 46.67
CA PRO A 522 -23.69 -17.10 47.73
C PRO A 522 -25.14 -16.70 47.46
N ASP A 523 -25.90 -17.61 46.84
CA ASP A 523 -27.35 -17.49 46.84
C ASP A 523 -27.91 -18.28 48.03
N VAL A 524 -28.90 -17.69 48.68
CA VAL A 524 -29.57 -18.21 49.86
C VAL A 524 -30.47 -19.36 49.42
N GLY A 525 -29.95 -20.58 49.41
CA GLY A 525 -30.72 -21.80 49.13
C GLY A 525 -29.98 -22.76 48.21
N GLY A 526 -29.56 -23.91 48.76
CA GLY A 526 -28.62 -24.82 48.13
C GLY A 526 -29.07 -25.46 46.82
N SER A 527 -28.45 -25.05 45.71
CA SER A 527 -27.92 -25.96 44.68
C SER A 527 -26.88 -25.23 43.83
N THR A 528 -25.65 -25.76 43.75
CA THR A 528 -24.58 -25.21 42.92
C THR A 528 -24.80 -25.61 41.46
N GLN A 529 -25.42 -24.74 40.65
CA GLN A 529 -25.52 -24.96 39.20
C GLN A 529 -24.17 -24.63 38.52
N VAL A 530 -23.50 -25.66 38.03
CA VAL A 530 -22.43 -25.51 37.04
C VAL A 530 -23.08 -25.08 35.73
N GLU A 531 -22.74 -23.89 35.23
CA GLU A 531 -23.29 -23.37 33.98
C GLU A 531 -22.96 -24.32 32.81
N CYS A 532 -23.96 -24.65 31.98
CA CYS A 532 -23.80 -25.53 30.83
C CYS A 532 -22.87 -24.87 29.78
N GLN A 533 -21.84 -25.58 29.30
CA GLN A 533 -20.90 -25.05 28.31
C GLN A 533 -21.59 -24.58 27.01
N LEU A 534 -22.70 -25.22 26.64
CA LEU A 534 -23.53 -24.83 25.50
C LEU A 534 -24.19 -23.46 25.70
N THR A 535 -24.72 -23.19 26.90
CA THR A 535 -25.37 -21.90 27.18
C THR A 535 -24.36 -20.77 27.29
N ALA A 536 -23.17 -21.04 27.82
CA ALA A 536 -22.05 -20.11 27.81
C ALA A 536 -21.61 -19.79 26.37
N GLY A 537 -21.49 -20.81 25.50
CA GLY A 537 -21.17 -20.62 24.09
C GLY A 537 -22.24 -19.83 23.31
N ALA A 538 -23.53 -20.02 23.63
CA ALA A 538 -24.60 -19.23 23.03
C ALA A 538 -24.55 -17.75 23.44
N ARG A 539 -24.16 -17.46 24.69
CA ARG A 539 -23.92 -16.09 25.15
C ARG A 539 -22.72 -15.47 24.44
N GLU A 540 -21.63 -16.22 24.28
CA GLU A 540 -20.44 -15.81 23.51
C GLU A 540 -20.81 -15.47 22.05
N TYR A 541 -21.61 -16.34 21.40
CA TYR A 541 -22.14 -16.08 20.06
C TYR A 541 -22.91 -14.75 20.00
N HIS A 542 -23.85 -14.51 20.91
CA HIS A 542 -24.63 -13.27 20.91
C HIS A 542 -23.78 -12.01 21.14
N ARG A 543 -22.70 -12.12 21.92
CA ARG A 543 -21.80 -11.01 22.22
C ARG A 543 -20.85 -10.68 21.07
N HIS A 544 -20.24 -11.70 20.45
CA HIS A 544 -19.12 -11.50 19.53
C HIS A 544 -19.49 -11.78 18.08
N THR A 545 -20.13 -12.92 17.82
CA THR A 545 -20.38 -13.37 16.44
C THR A 545 -21.66 -12.78 15.87
N ALA A 546 -22.74 -12.75 16.65
CA ALA A 546 -24.07 -12.35 16.19
C ALA A 546 -24.10 -10.94 15.57
N PRO A 547 -23.44 -9.90 16.13
CA PRO A 547 -23.43 -8.59 15.48
C PRO A 547 -22.77 -8.60 14.09
N LEU A 548 -21.76 -9.44 13.88
CA LEU A 548 -21.03 -9.57 12.62
C LEU A 548 -21.86 -10.30 11.55
N VAL A 549 -22.61 -11.33 11.95
CA VAL A 549 -23.39 -12.16 11.02
C VAL A 549 -24.86 -11.73 10.90
N ARG A 550 -25.35 -10.83 11.77
CA ARG A 550 -26.74 -10.35 11.77
C ARG A 550 -27.19 -9.83 10.41
N PRO A 551 -26.42 -9.04 9.63
CA PRO A 551 -26.85 -8.61 8.30
C PRO A 551 -27.15 -9.80 7.37
N ILE A 552 -26.31 -10.84 7.41
CA ILE A 552 -26.48 -12.06 6.61
C ILE A 552 -27.72 -12.83 7.06
N PHE A 553 -27.90 -13.05 8.36
CA PHE A 553 -29.05 -13.77 8.88
C PHE A 553 -30.38 -13.02 8.71
N THR A 554 -30.37 -11.68 8.68
CA THR A 554 -31.57 -10.88 8.36
C THR A 554 -32.03 -11.15 6.93
N GLU A 555 -31.10 -11.30 5.98
CA GLU A 555 -31.42 -11.67 4.59
C GLU A 555 -31.94 -13.11 4.50
N LEU A 556 -31.27 -14.05 5.18
CA LEU A 556 -31.64 -15.47 5.17
C LEU A 556 -32.91 -15.80 5.97
N ALA A 557 -33.36 -14.92 6.87
CA ALA A 557 -34.52 -15.17 7.73
C ALA A 557 -35.82 -15.42 6.96
N HIS A 558 -35.92 -14.90 5.73
CA HIS A 558 -37.13 -14.98 4.93
C HIS A 558 -37.11 -16.11 3.90
N LYS A 559 -35.92 -16.63 3.53
CA LYS A 559 -35.79 -17.68 2.51
C LYS A 559 -34.44 -18.40 2.62
N GLN A 560 -34.47 -19.74 2.48
CA GLN A 560 -33.26 -20.54 2.26
C GLN A 560 -33.11 -20.91 0.78
N GLN A 561 -31.89 -20.83 0.24
CA GLN A 561 -31.54 -21.26 -1.13
C GLN A 561 -30.17 -21.95 -1.16
N PRO A 562 -30.01 -23.09 -0.46
CA PRO A 562 -28.74 -23.82 -0.51
C PRO A 562 -28.50 -24.39 -1.90
N THR A 563 -27.24 -24.42 -2.31
CA THR A 563 -26.84 -24.98 -3.60
C THR A 563 -26.40 -26.45 -3.49
N HIS A 564 -26.14 -26.92 -2.26
CA HIS A 564 -25.57 -28.23 -1.99
C HIS A 564 -26.37 -28.98 -0.90
N LEU A 565 -26.66 -30.26 -1.13
CA LEU A 565 -27.02 -31.22 -0.08
C LEU A 565 -25.74 -31.93 0.40
N PHE A 566 -25.43 -31.86 1.68
CA PHE A 566 -24.24 -32.47 2.28
C PHE A 566 -24.63 -33.59 3.25
N ILE A 567 -24.44 -34.85 2.84
CA ILE A 567 -24.71 -36.05 3.64
C ILE A 567 -23.40 -36.52 4.27
N THR A 568 -23.34 -36.58 5.60
CA THR A 568 -22.12 -36.95 6.32
C THR A 568 -22.39 -37.70 7.63
N CYS A 569 -21.32 -38.09 8.32
CA CYS A 569 -21.41 -38.80 9.59
C CYS A 569 -21.83 -37.86 10.75
N ALA A 570 -22.57 -38.39 11.71
CA ALA A 570 -22.90 -37.72 12.97
C ALA A 570 -21.70 -37.64 13.94
N ASP A 571 -20.54 -38.19 13.57
CA ASP A 571 -19.29 -38.09 14.34
C ASP A 571 -18.96 -36.62 14.66
N SER A 572 -18.71 -36.33 15.94
CA SER A 572 -18.53 -34.97 16.46
C SER A 572 -17.28 -34.27 15.91
N ARG A 573 -16.34 -35.02 15.34
CA ARG A 573 -15.12 -34.49 14.71
C ARG A 573 -15.36 -33.99 13.30
N ILE A 574 -16.52 -34.27 12.72
CA ILE A 574 -16.90 -33.83 11.37
C ILE A 574 -17.74 -32.55 11.47
N VAL A 575 -17.18 -31.45 11.00
CA VAL A 575 -17.83 -30.13 10.95
C VAL A 575 -17.88 -29.68 9.49
N PRO A 576 -19.00 -29.90 8.77
CA PRO A 576 -19.08 -29.65 7.33
C PRO A 576 -18.60 -28.28 6.90
N SER A 577 -19.12 -27.23 7.53
CA SER A 577 -18.76 -25.84 7.22
C SER A 577 -17.29 -25.51 7.44
N LEU A 578 -16.61 -26.20 8.37
CA LEU A 578 -15.18 -26.05 8.60
C LEU A 578 -14.36 -26.68 7.47
N ILE A 579 -14.73 -27.90 7.04
CA ILE A 579 -13.96 -28.64 6.02
C ILE A 579 -14.25 -28.19 4.59
N THR A 580 -15.37 -27.50 4.34
CA THR A 580 -15.74 -26.94 3.03
C THR A 580 -15.62 -25.42 2.93
N ALA A 581 -15.28 -24.74 4.04
CA ALA A 581 -15.28 -23.27 4.12
C ALA A 581 -16.60 -22.61 3.67
N SER A 582 -17.74 -23.25 3.96
CA SER A 582 -19.07 -22.76 3.57
C SER A 582 -19.72 -21.90 4.68
N GLY A 583 -20.45 -20.86 4.29
CA GLY A 583 -21.17 -19.96 5.18
C GLY A 583 -22.61 -20.39 5.51
N PRO A 584 -23.33 -19.61 6.34
CA PRO A 584 -24.76 -19.82 6.59
C PRO A 584 -25.55 -19.77 5.27
N GLY A 585 -26.42 -20.77 5.05
CA GLY A 585 -27.28 -20.85 3.87
C GLY A 585 -26.72 -21.65 2.68
N ASP A 586 -25.42 -21.95 2.65
CA ASP A 586 -24.79 -22.65 1.52
C ASP A 586 -25.13 -24.16 1.46
N LEU A 587 -25.13 -24.81 2.62
CA LEU A 587 -25.28 -26.27 2.76
C LEU A 587 -26.61 -26.64 3.42
N PHE A 588 -27.39 -27.49 2.76
CA PHE A 588 -28.44 -28.27 3.39
C PHE A 588 -27.83 -29.59 3.89
N THR A 589 -27.74 -29.82 5.20
CA THR A 589 -26.90 -30.89 5.76
C THR A 589 -27.72 -32.01 6.40
N VAL A 590 -27.39 -33.26 6.09
CA VAL A 590 -27.90 -34.47 6.75
C VAL A 590 -26.74 -35.17 7.47
N ARG A 591 -26.88 -35.39 8.78
CA ARG A 591 -25.88 -36.10 9.58
C ARG A 591 -26.49 -37.37 10.17
N ASN A 592 -25.95 -38.53 9.79
CA ASN A 592 -26.42 -39.82 10.29
C ASN A 592 -25.24 -40.75 10.63
N ILE A 593 -25.51 -41.92 11.20
CA ILE A 593 -24.44 -42.84 11.62
C ILE A 593 -23.83 -43.52 10.38
N GLY A 594 -22.58 -43.17 10.05
CA GLY A 594 -21.85 -43.78 8.93
C GLY A 594 -22.14 -43.20 7.55
N ASN A 595 -22.70 -41.98 7.48
CA ASN A 595 -23.00 -41.27 6.23
C ASN A 595 -23.79 -42.11 5.21
N LEU A 596 -24.68 -42.98 5.71
CA LEU A 596 -25.40 -43.98 4.92
C LEU A 596 -26.58 -43.36 4.18
N VAL A 597 -26.76 -43.80 2.94
CA VAL A 597 -27.90 -43.49 2.07
C VAL A 597 -28.62 -44.81 1.81
N PRO A 598 -29.76 -45.07 2.48
CA PRO A 598 -30.60 -46.23 2.20
C PRO A 598 -30.94 -46.30 0.70
N ARG A 599 -30.98 -47.51 0.14
CA ARG A 599 -31.45 -47.69 -1.25
C ARG A 599 -32.96 -47.52 -1.29
N ARG A 600 -33.48 -47.04 -2.42
CA ARG A 600 -34.93 -47.00 -2.64
C ARG A 600 -35.50 -48.41 -2.51
N GLY A 601 -36.45 -48.59 -1.60
CA GLY A 601 -37.09 -49.88 -1.32
C GLY A 601 -36.24 -50.86 -0.49
N SER A 602 -35.14 -50.41 0.13
CA SER A 602 -34.39 -51.27 1.05
C SER A 602 -35.18 -51.53 2.32
N GLU A 603 -35.13 -52.77 2.82
CA GLU A 603 -35.52 -53.08 4.20
C GLU A 603 -34.29 -53.14 5.10
N PRO A 604 -34.31 -52.48 6.28
CA PRO A 604 -35.43 -51.71 6.86
C PRO A 604 -35.69 -50.38 6.13
N HIS A 605 -36.94 -49.89 6.13
CA HIS A 605 -37.23 -48.57 5.58
C HIS A 605 -36.66 -47.44 6.44
N ASP A 606 -36.26 -46.34 5.80
CA ASP A 606 -35.90 -45.06 6.43
C ASP A 606 -36.59 -43.93 5.68
N ASP A 607 -37.40 -43.15 6.38
CA ASP A 607 -38.08 -41.99 5.80
C ASP A 607 -37.25 -40.70 5.95
N SER A 608 -36.25 -40.68 6.84
CA SER A 608 -35.52 -39.46 7.19
C SER A 608 -34.57 -39.00 6.08
N VAL A 609 -33.67 -39.88 5.63
CA VAL A 609 -32.71 -39.54 4.56
C VAL A 609 -33.44 -39.37 3.24
N VAL A 610 -34.48 -40.18 2.99
CA VAL A 610 -35.33 -40.07 1.80
C VAL A 610 -36.00 -38.71 1.73
N ALA A 611 -36.70 -38.29 2.78
CA ALA A 611 -37.36 -36.99 2.83
C ALA A 611 -36.37 -35.84 2.63
N ALA A 612 -35.16 -35.93 3.19
CA ALA A 612 -34.14 -34.92 2.99
C ALA A 612 -33.65 -34.84 1.53
N ILE A 613 -33.47 -35.97 0.84
CA ILE A 613 -33.10 -36.01 -0.58
C ILE A 613 -34.22 -35.42 -1.44
N GLU A 614 -35.48 -35.80 -1.18
CA GLU A 614 -36.63 -35.28 -1.91
C GLU A 614 -36.81 -33.78 -1.71
N TYR A 615 -36.71 -33.30 -0.47
CA TYR A 615 -36.79 -31.88 -0.16
C TYR A 615 -35.66 -31.09 -0.82
N ALA A 616 -34.42 -31.57 -0.74
CA ALA A 616 -33.27 -30.91 -1.38
C ALA A 616 -33.41 -30.80 -2.89
N THR A 617 -33.83 -31.88 -3.56
CA THR A 617 -33.86 -31.95 -5.03
C THR A 617 -35.14 -31.39 -5.66
N GLN A 618 -36.27 -31.45 -4.96
CA GLN A 618 -37.58 -31.07 -5.49
C GLN A 618 -38.11 -29.75 -4.92
N VAL A 619 -37.75 -29.39 -3.69
CA VAL A 619 -38.21 -28.14 -3.05
C VAL A 619 -37.12 -27.07 -3.09
N LEU A 620 -35.90 -27.39 -2.65
CA LEU A 620 -34.79 -26.43 -2.60
C LEU A 620 -34.08 -26.28 -3.95
N GLY A 621 -34.10 -27.31 -4.79
CA GLY A 621 -33.50 -27.27 -6.13
C GLY A 621 -31.97 -27.25 -6.11
N VAL A 622 -31.34 -27.98 -5.17
CA VAL A 622 -29.87 -28.06 -5.08
C VAL A 622 -29.24 -28.57 -6.38
N HIS A 623 -28.02 -28.12 -6.68
CA HIS A 623 -27.27 -28.51 -7.89
C HIS A 623 -26.22 -29.58 -7.61
N THR A 624 -25.91 -29.83 -6.34
CA THR A 624 -24.89 -30.81 -5.95
C THR A 624 -25.36 -31.62 -4.74
N ILE A 625 -25.15 -32.94 -4.77
CA ILE A 625 -25.25 -33.80 -3.58
C ILE A 625 -23.86 -34.35 -3.26
N THR A 626 -23.39 -34.06 -2.05
CA THR A 626 -22.10 -34.52 -1.54
C THR A 626 -22.30 -35.60 -0.50
N VAL A 627 -21.61 -36.73 -0.63
CA VAL A 627 -21.48 -37.73 0.44
C VAL A 627 -20.06 -37.67 1.00
N CYS A 628 -19.93 -37.37 2.30
CA CYS A 628 -18.65 -37.26 2.98
C CYS A 628 -18.49 -38.38 4.02
N GLY A 629 -17.51 -39.27 3.78
CA GLY A 629 -17.01 -40.23 4.78
C GLY A 629 -15.81 -39.66 5.55
N HIS A 630 -15.29 -40.44 6.51
CA HIS A 630 -14.10 -40.04 7.27
C HIS A 630 -13.26 -41.23 7.76
N SER A 631 -12.00 -40.98 8.12
CA SER A 631 -11.13 -42.01 8.71
C SER A 631 -11.60 -42.46 10.09
N GLY A 632 -11.36 -43.74 10.40
CA GLY A 632 -11.73 -44.33 11.70
C GLY A 632 -13.22 -44.26 12.04
N CYS A 633 -14.11 -44.43 11.05
CA CYS A 633 -15.55 -44.37 11.28
C CYS A 633 -16.06 -45.53 12.13
N GLY A 634 -16.60 -45.23 13.31
CA GLY A 634 -17.15 -46.25 14.23
C GLY A 634 -18.31 -47.05 13.62
N ALA A 635 -19.12 -46.43 12.75
CA ALA A 635 -20.20 -47.14 12.04
C ALA A 635 -19.65 -48.20 11.08
N MET A 636 -18.60 -47.87 10.31
CA MET A 636 -17.96 -48.81 9.39
C MET A 636 -17.21 -49.91 10.12
N ALA A 637 -16.64 -49.62 11.30
CA ALA A 637 -16.08 -50.64 12.18
C ALA A 637 -17.17 -51.62 12.68
N GLY A 638 -18.36 -51.10 13.01
CA GLY A 638 -19.53 -51.91 13.36
C GLY A 638 -20.01 -52.80 12.21
N VAL A 639 -20.00 -52.31 10.97
CA VAL A 639 -20.32 -53.09 9.77
C VAL A 639 -19.26 -54.17 9.51
N LEU A 640 -17.97 -53.82 9.57
CA LEU A 640 -16.86 -54.73 9.31
C LEU A 640 -16.80 -55.90 10.32
N SER A 641 -17.18 -55.65 11.56
CA SER A 641 -17.25 -56.66 12.63
C SER A 641 -18.57 -57.46 12.64
N ALA A 642 -19.32 -57.49 11.52
CA ALA A 642 -20.61 -58.16 11.39
C ALA A 642 -21.66 -57.73 12.45
N GLY A 643 -21.53 -56.53 12.99
CA GLY A 643 -22.41 -56.02 14.06
C GLY A 643 -22.21 -56.71 15.41
N VAL A 644 -21.12 -57.45 15.63
CA VAL A 644 -20.82 -58.15 16.90
C VAL A 644 -20.76 -57.17 18.09
N GLN A 645 -20.29 -55.93 17.88
CA GLN A 645 -20.32 -54.88 18.92
C GLN A 645 -21.72 -54.29 19.17
N ALA A 646 -22.68 -54.48 18.26
CA ALA A 646 -24.05 -53.94 18.34
C ALA A 646 -25.08 -54.95 18.87
N GLY A 647 -24.63 -56.09 19.43
CA GLY A 647 -25.48 -57.24 19.80
C GLY A 647 -26.68 -56.91 20.71
N SER A 648 -26.60 -55.85 21.52
CA SER A 648 -27.68 -55.39 22.42
C SER A 648 -28.46 -54.15 21.94
N LEU A 649 -28.14 -53.58 20.76
CA LEU A 649 -28.68 -52.30 20.28
C LEU A 649 -29.53 -52.49 19.00
N PRO A 650 -30.84 -52.78 19.13
CA PRO A 650 -31.68 -53.18 18.00
C PRO A 650 -31.84 -52.09 16.93
N GLY A 651 -31.93 -50.82 17.32
CA GLY A 651 -32.03 -49.69 16.39
C GLY A 651 -30.75 -49.47 15.58
N LEU A 652 -29.59 -49.47 16.26
CA LEU A 652 -28.29 -49.33 15.60
C LEU A 652 -28.01 -50.51 14.65
N ARG A 653 -28.28 -51.74 15.10
CA ARG A 653 -28.11 -52.93 14.27
C ARG A 653 -28.98 -52.88 13.01
N ARG A 654 -30.23 -52.42 13.14
CA ARG A 654 -31.16 -52.23 12.01
C ARG A 654 -30.60 -51.19 11.03
N TRP A 655 -30.17 -50.04 11.53
CA TRP A 655 -29.59 -48.97 10.72
C TRP A 655 -28.31 -49.40 9.96
N LEU A 656 -27.38 -50.08 10.63
CA LEU A 656 -26.11 -50.50 10.03
C LEU A 656 -26.29 -51.53 8.89
N ARG A 657 -27.46 -52.19 8.75
CA ARG A 657 -27.75 -53.06 7.60
C ARG A 657 -27.68 -52.31 6.27
N HIS A 658 -27.93 -51.00 6.24
CA HIS A 658 -27.74 -50.19 5.04
C HIS A 658 -26.28 -50.15 4.56
N GLY A 659 -25.31 -50.41 5.46
CA GLY A 659 -23.89 -50.54 5.13
C GLY A 659 -23.48 -51.89 4.56
N ASN A 660 -24.37 -52.91 4.53
CA ASN A 660 -24.02 -54.25 4.04
C ASN A 660 -23.62 -54.25 2.57
N HIS A 661 -24.18 -53.36 1.75
CA HIS A 661 -23.75 -53.20 0.35
C HIS A 661 -22.33 -52.65 0.24
N SER A 662 -21.94 -51.74 1.13
CA SER A 662 -20.57 -51.21 1.20
C SER A 662 -19.60 -52.32 1.59
N LEU A 663 -19.99 -53.18 2.54
CA LEU A 663 -19.19 -54.34 2.95
C LEU A 663 -19.06 -55.38 1.84
N ALA A 664 -20.16 -55.74 1.19
CA ALA A 664 -20.15 -56.68 0.07
C ALA A 664 -19.21 -56.18 -1.04
N ARG A 665 -19.31 -54.89 -1.40
CA ARG A 665 -18.41 -54.26 -2.37
C ARG A 665 -16.96 -54.30 -1.92
N PHE A 666 -16.68 -53.95 -0.66
CA PHE A 666 -15.33 -53.97 -0.11
C PHE A 666 -14.69 -55.36 -0.21
N ILE A 667 -15.46 -56.41 0.11
CA ILE A 667 -15.01 -57.81 -0.02
C ILE A 667 -14.71 -58.14 -1.49
N GLU A 668 -15.56 -57.70 -2.43
CA GLU A 668 -15.41 -57.96 -3.87
C GLU A 668 -14.20 -57.23 -4.49
N THR A 669 -13.93 -55.98 -4.09
CA THR A 669 -12.88 -55.16 -4.72
C THR A 669 -11.50 -55.29 -4.07
N GLU A 670 -11.43 -55.59 -2.77
CA GLU A 670 -10.19 -55.44 -1.98
C GLU A 670 -9.88 -56.67 -1.08
N GLY A 671 -10.63 -57.77 -1.23
CA GLY A 671 -10.63 -58.94 -0.33
C GLY A 671 -9.29 -59.65 -0.10
N ASP A 672 -8.31 -59.52 -1.02
CA ASP A 672 -7.00 -60.20 -0.94
C ASP A 672 -5.86 -59.34 -0.33
N ARG A 673 -6.07 -58.05 -0.05
CA ARG A 673 -5.02 -57.13 0.45
C ARG A 673 -5.30 -56.61 1.86
N LEU A 674 -5.40 -57.51 2.83
CA LEU A 674 -5.58 -57.17 4.25
C LEU A 674 -4.23 -56.86 4.93
N HIS A 675 -3.64 -55.71 4.62
CA HIS A 675 -2.61 -55.09 5.47
C HIS A 675 -3.14 -53.73 5.96
N GLY A 676 -2.78 -53.34 7.20
CA GLY A 676 -3.42 -52.29 8.01
C GLY A 676 -4.03 -51.11 7.23
N GLY A 677 -5.31 -50.84 7.47
CA GLY A 677 -6.08 -49.81 6.75
C GLY A 677 -7.44 -50.26 6.20
N ALA A 678 -7.83 -51.52 6.43
CA ALA A 678 -9.11 -52.08 5.96
C ALA A 678 -10.34 -51.22 6.31
N LEU A 679 -10.36 -50.62 7.51
CA LEU A 679 -11.45 -49.74 7.93
C LEU A 679 -11.52 -48.46 7.08
N ASP A 680 -10.39 -47.81 6.83
CA ASP A 680 -10.35 -46.56 6.05
C ASP A 680 -10.64 -46.80 4.57
N VAL A 681 -10.22 -47.96 4.05
CA VAL A 681 -10.61 -48.42 2.71
C VAL A 681 -12.12 -48.64 2.64
N LEU A 682 -12.70 -49.38 3.61
CA LEU A 682 -14.15 -49.55 3.70
C LEU A 682 -14.88 -48.20 3.80
N CYS A 683 -14.35 -47.22 4.54
CA CYS A 683 -14.93 -45.88 4.61
C CYS A 683 -14.97 -45.17 3.24
N ARG A 684 -13.93 -45.30 2.42
CA ARG A 684 -13.90 -44.76 1.05
C ARG A 684 -14.86 -45.51 0.12
N VAL A 685 -14.87 -46.84 0.19
CA VAL A 685 -15.80 -47.70 -0.57
C VAL A 685 -17.24 -47.38 -0.20
N ASN A 686 -17.50 -47.11 1.08
CA ASN A 686 -18.82 -46.70 1.57
C ASN A 686 -19.29 -45.40 0.89
N VAL A 687 -18.43 -44.39 0.77
CA VAL A 687 -18.77 -43.14 0.06
C VAL A 687 -19.19 -43.45 -1.38
N GLN A 688 -18.43 -44.27 -2.10
CA GLN A 688 -18.77 -44.66 -3.47
C GLN A 688 -20.12 -45.39 -3.54
N GLN A 689 -20.34 -46.36 -2.64
CA GLN A 689 -21.59 -47.12 -2.60
C GLN A 689 -22.79 -46.21 -2.30
N GLN A 690 -22.64 -45.20 -1.45
CA GLN A 690 -23.71 -44.25 -1.15
C GLN A 690 -24.03 -43.32 -2.33
N LEU A 691 -23.02 -42.90 -3.11
CA LEU A 691 -23.25 -42.16 -4.35
C LEU A 691 -24.07 -42.99 -5.36
N GLU A 692 -23.85 -44.31 -5.41
CA GLU A 692 -24.67 -45.19 -6.24
C GLU A 692 -26.07 -45.40 -5.67
N ASN A 693 -26.22 -45.47 -4.35
CA ASN A 693 -27.53 -45.56 -3.72
C ASN A 693 -28.38 -44.32 -4.02
N LEU A 694 -27.77 -43.12 -4.09
CA LEU A 694 -28.45 -41.90 -4.54
C LEU A 694 -29.05 -42.04 -5.95
N ARG A 695 -28.41 -42.79 -6.85
CA ARG A 695 -28.95 -43.06 -8.21
C ARG A 695 -30.12 -44.04 -8.23
N THR A 696 -30.45 -44.69 -7.12
CA THR A 696 -31.68 -45.52 -7.03
C THR A 696 -32.95 -44.68 -6.90
N TYR A 697 -32.80 -43.39 -6.55
CA TYR A 697 -33.91 -42.43 -6.51
C TYR A 697 -34.13 -41.84 -7.90
N ARG A 698 -35.32 -42.10 -8.46
CA ARG A 698 -35.68 -41.75 -9.85
C ARG A 698 -35.34 -40.29 -10.21
N LYS A 699 -35.70 -39.34 -9.34
CA LYS A 699 -35.49 -37.92 -9.62
C LYS A 699 -34.02 -37.51 -9.63
N VAL A 700 -33.23 -38.09 -8.72
CA VAL A 700 -31.78 -37.86 -8.65
C VAL A 700 -31.12 -38.39 -9.93
N ASP A 701 -31.43 -39.62 -10.34
CA ASP A 701 -30.87 -40.22 -11.56
C ASP A 701 -31.27 -39.43 -12.82
N GLU A 702 -32.53 -39.01 -12.93
CA GLU A 702 -33.00 -38.12 -14.02
C GLU A 702 -32.19 -36.81 -14.09
N GLN A 703 -31.98 -36.13 -12.95
CA GLN A 703 -31.26 -34.85 -12.90
C GLN A 703 -29.75 -35.01 -13.16
N VAL A 704 -29.14 -36.09 -12.68
CA VAL A 704 -27.72 -36.41 -12.94
C VAL A 704 -27.50 -36.71 -14.42
N ARG A 705 -28.36 -37.52 -15.05
CA ARG A 705 -28.28 -37.81 -16.50
C ARG A 705 -28.51 -36.56 -17.36
N ALA A 706 -29.35 -35.64 -16.88
CA ALA A 706 -29.58 -34.36 -17.54
C ALA A 706 -28.49 -33.31 -17.28
N GLY A 707 -27.44 -33.61 -16.49
CA GLY A 707 -26.38 -32.67 -16.13
C GLY A 707 -26.83 -31.53 -15.22
N LYS A 708 -28.01 -31.66 -14.58
CA LYS A 708 -28.59 -30.64 -13.68
C LYS A 708 -28.22 -30.84 -12.22
N LEU A 709 -27.68 -32.01 -11.87
CA LEU A 709 -27.30 -32.40 -10.52
C LEU A 709 -25.96 -33.13 -10.56
N GLU A 710 -24.99 -32.67 -9.76
CA GLU A 710 -23.68 -33.30 -9.61
C GLU A 710 -23.63 -34.14 -8.32
N LEU A 711 -22.99 -35.31 -8.38
CA LEU A 711 -22.76 -36.17 -7.21
C LEU A 711 -21.28 -36.16 -6.86
N VAL A 712 -20.93 -35.72 -5.64
CA VAL A 712 -19.54 -35.57 -5.20
C VAL A 712 -19.25 -36.47 -3.99
N GLY A 713 -18.20 -37.28 -4.08
CA GLY A 713 -17.70 -38.06 -2.96
C GLY A 713 -16.55 -37.36 -2.25
N LEU A 714 -16.64 -37.23 -0.93
CA LEU A 714 -15.56 -36.72 -0.09
C LEU A 714 -15.14 -37.74 0.97
N TYR A 715 -13.88 -37.71 1.34
CA TYR A 715 -13.31 -38.46 2.44
C TYR A 715 -12.43 -37.56 3.29
N PHE A 716 -12.82 -37.34 4.55
CA PHE A 716 -12.04 -36.54 5.49
C PHE A 716 -11.15 -37.42 6.35
N ASP A 717 -9.84 -37.29 6.19
CA ASP A 717 -8.89 -37.90 7.09
C ASP A 717 -8.69 -37.03 8.34
N ILE A 718 -9.26 -37.48 9.45
CA ILE A 718 -9.20 -36.78 10.75
C ILE A 718 -7.77 -36.65 11.24
N GLY A 719 -6.91 -37.66 11.02
CA GLY A 719 -5.54 -37.67 11.55
C GLY A 719 -4.64 -36.61 10.89
N THR A 720 -4.87 -36.34 9.61
CA THR A 720 -4.09 -35.38 8.82
C THR A 720 -4.83 -34.07 8.53
N ALA A 721 -6.10 -33.96 8.94
CA ALA A 721 -7.01 -32.86 8.64
C ALA A 721 -7.14 -32.56 7.13
N ARG A 722 -7.11 -33.60 6.27
CA ARG A 722 -7.21 -33.46 4.80
C ARG A 722 -8.54 -33.99 4.27
N VAL A 723 -9.13 -33.25 3.34
CA VAL A 723 -10.30 -33.68 2.56
C VAL A 723 -9.82 -34.21 1.21
N HIS A 724 -10.24 -35.42 0.86
CA HIS A 724 -9.93 -36.06 -0.41
C HIS A 724 -11.20 -36.22 -1.24
N LEU A 725 -11.11 -35.96 -2.55
CA LEU A 725 -12.14 -36.33 -3.50
C LEU A 725 -12.11 -37.83 -3.72
N VAL A 726 -13.27 -38.47 -3.58
CA VAL A 726 -13.45 -39.89 -3.86
C VAL A 726 -13.93 -40.00 -5.31
N PRO A 727 -13.13 -40.58 -6.22
CA PRO A 727 -13.49 -40.63 -7.63
C PRO A 727 -14.75 -41.47 -7.85
N PRO A 728 -15.62 -41.08 -8.81
CA PRO A 728 -16.70 -41.93 -9.29
C PRO A 728 -16.10 -43.19 -9.95
N LEU A 729 -16.77 -44.33 -9.81
CA LEU A 729 -16.28 -45.57 -10.42
C LEU A 729 -16.27 -45.48 -11.94
N ARG A 730 -15.16 -45.93 -12.54
CA ARG A 730 -15.11 -46.26 -13.97
C ARG A 730 -16.03 -47.46 -14.19
N SER A 731 -17.01 -47.33 -15.09
CA SER A 731 -17.82 -48.46 -15.52
C SER A 731 -16.92 -49.54 -16.11
N SER A 732 -16.89 -50.72 -15.50
CA SER A 732 -16.24 -51.93 -16.02
C SER A 732 -17.02 -52.55 -17.19
N LEU A 733 -17.44 -51.72 -18.15
CA LEU A 733 -17.92 -52.14 -19.47
C LEU A 733 -16.98 -51.59 -20.55
N SER A 734 -15.77 -52.15 -20.57
CA SER A 734 -14.93 -52.24 -21.76
C SER A 734 -14.35 -53.66 -21.79
N VAL A 735 -15.24 -54.63 -21.94
CA VAL A 735 -14.86 -55.96 -22.43
C VAL A 735 -14.75 -55.85 -23.95
N LYS A 736 -13.51 -56.01 -24.44
CA LYS A 736 -13.09 -56.40 -25.80
C LYS A 736 -14.04 -56.06 -26.97
N THR A 737 -13.58 -55.14 -27.81
CA THR A 737 -13.39 -55.40 -29.25
C THR A 737 -12.08 -54.77 -29.68
#